data_AF-A0A7X6JPI5-F1
#
_entry.id   AF-A0A7X6JPI5-F1
#
_cell.length_a   1.000
_cell.length_b   1.000
_cell.length_c   1.000
_cell.angle_alpha   90.00
_cell.angle_beta   90.00
_cell.angle_gamma   90.00
#
_symmetry.space_group_name_H-M   'P 1'
#
loop_
_entity.id
_entity.type
_entity.pdbx_description
1 polymer ?
#
loop_
_entity_poly.entity_id
_entity_poly.type
_entity_poly.pdbx_seq_one_letter_code
_entity_poly.pdbx_strand_id
1 'polypeptide(L)'
;MTKKASQLSRIAAAISVATLFGCGGGATTSTDIDVVDPATPVSDWELVWSDEFDGNSIDDDNWTHEVNCDGGGNNEAQCYTDSEDNSFVSDGSLKIVALPAEEGAQKPYTSARLNTRYKADFKYGRIEMRAKLPSGQGSWPAFWMMPTDEVYGGWPRSGEIDIMEAVNLKASDADGNPESHIYGTLHYGQEWPNNDSSGKAYSLPNGANPADDFHTYAVEWQEGEIRWYMDDYLYATQRRSQVRYNANGDATGLSHRGWYAEYYEQGTGELTTHWDNAPFDQEFYLILNFAVGGDWPANVNETGIDANAFAEGQTYEIDYVRVYECASNPDTGKGCETVRPGYNSLDDALVEGAAPIPAPPSTGVAQNLTIFDGTPNPNWPAWDCCGGSTPALVEDAEQGQVYEFAINEAPTVMGFISRAQFITDPEGEAAPFDASPMEETGSVKFDLKVTSLPANATTNWLFKIESSEGSTAAELPLMDGYVGPADTAGATPEQGVWESYEFPLSTLAAAGLDTSAIDVIMVFPAWDTGNGAVYRMANVEISQEGGVTYPELVIFEEGQNPNWPMWDCCGGSTPTEEMDDEEHGLTAEFRIGADPTVMGFITRPESGGGDTPFDATALTDGGLLQFDMRVVSAPNNADASWLFKIESNGAATAVELPLSDSVEGQAPVEGEWQTYTFPISDLQARGLDVSAIDVIMVFPAWGTGEGAVYRLDNVKFYHPDSGAEAPAGGITLFADTAADQWRIWDCCGGSTPTEEVDDTEHGTVAEFRIGATPTVMGIIADDGHSYDASALLTNGAVRFEMKVSSMPNDSTAPWLFKIESIGASTAVELPISASLEGADPVQGEWQTYTFPLQTLFDAGLDISAINVIMMFPAWGQGEGAVYRIDNVEIAAQ
;
A
#
# COMPACT_ATOMS: atom_id res chain seq x y z
N MET A 1 13.89 -28.68 -58.56
CA MET A 1 14.58 -27.95 -57.48
C MET A 1 13.49 -27.54 -56.47
N THR A 2 13.02 -28.47 -55.62
CA THR A 2 13.46 -28.77 -54.23
C THR A 2 13.13 -27.59 -53.30
N LYS A 3 12.04 -27.53 -52.51
CA LYS A 3 11.48 -28.48 -51.50
C LYS A 3 12.56 -29.07 -50.57
N LYS A 4 13.03 -28.27 -49.61
CA LYS A 4 13.82 -28.69 -48.43
C LYS A 4 13.65 -27.63 -47.33
N ALA A 5 12.82 -27.92 -46.31
CA ALA A 5 12.99 -27.46 -44.91
C ALA A 5 11.79 -27.91 -44.03
N SER A 6 11.33 -29.15 -44.19
CA SER A 6 10.51 -29.82 -43.17
C SER A 6 11.01 -31.26 -43.11
N GLN A 7 11.50 -31.68 -41.92
CA GLN A 7 12.17 -32.96 -41.58
C GLN A 7 13.66 -32.84 -41.18
N LEU A 8 13.99 -32.02 -40.17
CA LEU A 8 15.30 -32.10 -39.48
C LEU A 8 15.23 -32.01 -37.94
N SER A 9 14.05 -32.07 -37.32
CA SER A 9 13.91 -32.03 -35.84
C SER A 9 13.47 -33.35 -35.20
N ARG A 10 13.69 -34.50 -35.86
CA ARG A 10 13.36 -35.83 -35.29
C ARG A 10 14.53 -36.82 -35.24
N ILE A 11 15.77 -36.39 -35.47
CA ILE A 11 16.98 -37.25 -35.38
C ILE A 11 18.09 -36.51 -34.61
N ALA A 12 17.78 -36.05 -33.40
CA ALA A 12 18.76 -35.57 -32.42
C ALA A 12 18.59 -36.22 -31.03
N ALA A 13 17.76 -37.27 -30.93
CA ALA A 13 17.43 -37.97 -29.68
C ALA A 13 17.97 -39.42 -29.62
N ALA A 14 18.93 -39.81 -30.46
CA ALA A 14 19.36 -41.21 -30.55
C ALA A 14 20.88 -41.47 -30.62
N ILE A 15 21.75 -40.45 -30.44
CA ILE A 15 23.21 -40.65 -30.38
C ILE A 15 23.79 -39.82 -29.22
N SER A 16 23.50 -40.24 -28.00
CA SER A 16 24.31 -39.91 -26.80
C SER A 16 24.39 -41.09 -25.83
N VAL A 17 23.94 -42.27 -26.27
CA VAL A 17 24.16 -43.55 -25.60
C VAL A 17 25.28 -44.25 -26.38
N ALA A 18 26.34 -44.65 -25.67
CA ALA A 18 27.48 -45.45 -26.13
C ALA A 18 28.69 -44.71 -26.74
N THR A 19 29.32 -43.84 -25.94
CA THR A 19 30.79 -43.75 -25.91
C THR A 19 31.27 -43.55 -24.48
N LEU A 20 31.63 -44.66 -23.82
CA LEU A 20 32.80 -44.83 -22.93
C LEU A 20 32.62 -46.06 -22.01
N PHE A 21 32.63 -47.24 -22.61
CA PHE A 21 33.13 -48.44 -21.92
C PHE A 21 34.62 -48.57 -22.24
N GLY A 22 35.45 -47.98 -21.39
CA GLY A 22 36.88 -48.28 -21.27
C GLY A 22 37.13 -48.95 -19.92
N CYS A 23 37.28 -50.27 -19.91
CA CYS A 23 37.87 -51.05 -18.82
C CYS A 23 39.32 -50.57 -18.59
N GLY A 24 39.94 -50.57 -17.40
CA GLY A 24 39.58 -51.04 -16.07
C GLY A 24 40.84 -50.98 -15.19
N GLY A 25 40.65 -50.78 -13.88
CA GLY A 25 41.67 -50.99 -12.85
C GLY A 25 41.79 -49.88 -11.81
N GLY A 26 41.19 -50.09 -10.63
CA GLY A 26 41.79 -49.62 -9.37
C GLY A 26 41.19 -48.42 -8.64
N ALA A 27 39.87 -48.34 -8.47
CA ALA A 27 39.28 -47.72 -7.28
C ALA A 27 37.89 -48.33 -7.07
N THR A 28 37.78 -49.25 -6.13
CA THR A 28 36.49 -49.71 -5.59
C THR A 28 35.83 -48.51 -4.93
N THR A 29 34.75 -47.97 -5.51
CA THR A 29 33.82 -47.13 -4.76
C THR A 29 33.14 -48.02 -3.74
N SER A 30 33.67 -48.00 -2.52
CA SER A 30 33.01 -48.53 -1.34
C SER A 30 31.90 -47.55 -0.98
N THR A 31 30.77 -47.64 -1.67
CA THR A 31 29.54 -46.99 -1.19
C THR A 31 29.03 -47.87 -0.05
N ASP A 32 29.39 -47.48 1.16
CA ASP A 32 28.90 -48.13 2.37
C ASP A 32 27.48 -47.61 2.65
N ILE A 33 26.50 -48.38 2.18
CA ILE A 33 25.06 -48.11 2.37
C ILE A 33 24.62 -48.29 3.83
N ASP A 34 25.51 -48.76 4.71
CA ASP A 34 25.27 -48.83 6.15
C ASP A 34 25.75 -47.56 6.90
N VAL A 35 26.27 -46.54 6.19
CA VAL A 35 26.74 -45.24 6.78
C VAL A 35 25.67 -44.15 6.76
N VAL A 36 24.59 -44.32 5.99
CA VAL A 36 23.44 -43.39 6.07
C VAL A 36 22.52 -43.88 7.18
N ASP A 37 22.50 -43.16 8.30
CA ASP A 37 21.50 -43.34 9.35
C ASP A 37 20.23 -42.59 8.96
N PRO A 38 19.13 -43.26 8.55
CA PRO A 38 17.87 -42.61 8.22
C PRO A 38 17.16 -42.00 9.44
N ALA A 39 17.73 -42.13 10.65
CA ALA A 39 17.26 -41.48 11.87
C ALA A 39 17.95 -40.14 12.18
N THR A 40 19.04 -39.80 11.48
CA THR A 40 19.67 -38.46 11.59
C THR A 40 19.08 -37.52 10.54
N PRO A 41 18.50 -36.37 10.94
CA PRO A 41 18.13 -35.33 9.99
C PRO A 41 19.36 -34.91 9.19
N VAL A 42 19.26 -34.92 7.87
CA VAL A 42 20.27 -34.28 7.03
C VAL A 42 19.96 -32.79 7.11
N SER A 43 20.86 -32.00 7.71
CA SER A 43 20.80 -30.56 7.57
C SER A 43 21.26 -30.23 6.16
N ASP A 44 20.41 -29.57 5.37
CA ASP A 44 20.76 -29.10 4.03
C ASP A 44 21.66 -27.83 4.08
N TRP A 45 22.07 -27.39 5.27
CA TRP A 45 23.06 -26.34 5.50
C TRP A 45 24.49 -26.84 5.28
N GLU A 46 25.22 -26.20 4.37
CA GLU A 46 26.64 -26.46 4.10
C GLU A 46 27.50 -25.33 4.69
N LEU A 47 28.51 -25.67 5.49
CA LEU A 47 29.44 -24.69 6.07
C LEU A 47 30.32 -24.09 4.95
N VAL A 48 30.25 -22.77 4.76
CA VAL A 48 31.00 -22.05 3.71
C VAL A 48 32.09 -21.14 4.24
N TRP A 49 31.96 -20.65 5.48
CA TRP A 49 32.97 -19.86 6.15
C TRP A 49 32.89 -20.05 7.67
N SER A 50 34.03 -20.00 8.36
CA SER A 50 34.08 -20.11 9.81
C SER A 50 35.37 -19.53 10.39
N ASP A 51 35.29 -19.01 11.60
CA ASP A 51 36.43 -18.82 12.48
C ASP A 51 36.16 -19.54 13.81
N GLU A 52 36.96 -20.57 14.09
CA GLU A 52 36.85 -21.39 15.30
C GLU A 52 37.80 -20.88 16.41
N PHE A 53 38.58 -19.83 16.15
CA PHE A 53 39.54 -19.24 17.09
C PHE A 53 40.50 -20.26 17.75
N ASP A 54 40.79 -21.36 17.07
CA ASP A 54 41.75 -22.40 17.49
C ASP A 54 43.23 -21.97 17.32
N GLY A 55 43.45 -20.82 16.68
CA GLY A 55 44.77 -20.23 16.45
C GLY A 55 45.42 -19.65 17.72
N ASN A 56 46.55 -18.98 17.53
CA ASN A 56 47.23 -18.24 18.61
C ASN A 56 47.07 -16.71 18.48
N SER A 57 46.33 -16.24 17.49
CA SER A 57 46.09 -14.84 17.18
C SER A 57 44.79 -14.70 16.40
N ILE A 58 44.25 -13.48 16.36
CA ILE A 58 43.15 -13.12 15.45
C ILE A 58 43.67 -13.24 14.01
N ASP A 59 42.88 -13.81 13.11
CA ASP A 59 43.25 -13.98 11.71
C ASP A 59 42.97 -12.69 10.92
N ASP A 60 44.03 -12.01 10.50
CA ASP A 60 43.95 -10.79 9.70
C ASP A 60 43.37 -11.03 8.30
N ASP A 61 43.33 -12.27 7.80
CA ASP A 61 42.63 -12.59 6.54
C ASP A 61 41.10 -12.63 6.73
N ASN A 62 40.62 -12.80 7.97
CA ASN A 62 39.20 -12.78 8.32
C ASN A 62 38.75 -11.41 8.87
N TRP A 63 39.53 -10.80 9.76
CA TRP A 63 39.08 -9.69 10.61
C TRP A 63 39.90 -8.42 10.43
N THR A 64 39.23 -7.27 10.43
CA THR A 64 39.83 -5.94 10.49
C THR A 64 39.45 -5.27 11.80
N HIS A 65 40.42 -4.76 12.56
CA HIS A 65 40.15 -3.91 13.72
C HIS A 65 39.72 -2.51 13.27
N GLU A 66 38.61 -2.04 13.85
CA GLU A 66 38.22 -0.64 13.77
C GLU A 66 38.83 0.11 14.96
N VAL A 67 39.65 1.14 14.69
CA VAL A 67 40.39 1.88 15.71
C VAL A 67 40.01 3.37 15.68
N ASN A 68 39.15 3.78 16.62
CA ASN A 68 38.70 5.17 16.77
C ASN A 68 38.11 5.43 18.18
N CYS A 69 37.72 6.67 18.44
CA CYS A 69 37.01 7.08 19.65
C CYS A 69 35.69 7.81 19.31
N ASP A 70 35.20 7.60 18.08
CA ASP A 70 34.11 8.38 17.50
C ASP A 70 32.75 7.89 18.02
N GLY A 71 32.69 6.62 18.47
CA GLY A 71 31.45 5.93 18.80
C GLY A 71 30.70 5.51 17.52
N GLY A 72 29.79 4.55 17.63
CA GLY A 72 28.95 4.05 16.54
C GLY A 72 27.77 4.98 16.19
N GLY A 73 27.77 6.23 16.66
CA GLY A 73 26.64 7.17 16.55
C GLY A 73 25.77 7.26 17.80
N ASN A 74 26.05 6.44 18.83
CA ASN A 74 25.17 6.27 19.99
C ASN A 74 25.74 6.83 21.30
N ASN A 75 26.61 7.85 21.24
CA ASN A 75 27.24 8.47 22.42
C ASN A 75 28.04 7.50 23.32
N GLU A 76 28.63 6.46 22.73
CA GLU A 76 29.45 5.45 23.40
C GLU A 76 30.68 6.03 24.15
N ALA A 77 31.10 5.35 25.22
CA ALA A 77 32.09 5.82 26.19
C ALA A 77 33.46 5.14 26.09
N GLN A 78 33.70 4.32 25.06
CA GLN A 78 34.97 3.65 24.80
C GLN A 78 35.70 4.21 23.57
N CYS A 79 37.01 4.03 23.53
CA CYS A 79 37.77 4.00 22.28
C CYS A 79 37.97 2.53 21.85
N TYR A 80 37.70 2.21 20.59
CA TYR A 80 38.07 0.92 20.03
C TYR A 80 39.56 0.91 19.67
N THR A 81 40.27 -0.17 20.00
CA THR A 81 41.72 -0.32 19.78
C THR A 81 42.05 -1.67 19.16
N ASP A 82 43.27 -1.78 18.62
CA ASP A 82 43.90 -3.01 18.14
C ASP A 82 44.86 -3.62 19.19
N SER A 83 44.78 -3.19 20.45
CA SER A 83 45.63 -3.70 21.54
C SER A 83 45.30 -5.16 21.86
N GLU A 84 46.34 -5.96 22.10
CA GLU A 84 46.21 -7.32 22.66
C GLU A 84 45.55 -7.33 24.05
N ASP A 85 45.47 -6.19 24.74
CA ASP A 85 44.71 -6.07 26.00
C ASP A 85 43.19 -6.02 25.77
N ASN A 86 42.74 -5.53 24.61
CA ASN A 86 41.33 -5.37 24.28
C ASN A 86 40.79 -6.50 23.40
N SER A 87 41.63 -7.16 22.60
CA SER A 87 41.20 -8.33 21.82
C SER A 87 42.33 -9.33 21.61
N PHE A 88 42.06 -10.61 21.90
CA PHE A 88 43.03 -11.69 21.74
C PHE A 88 42.35 -13.06 21.67
N VAL A 89 43.05 -14.03 21.08
CA VAL A 89 42.63 -15.44 21.07
C VAL A 89 43.33 -16.18 22.20
N SER A 90 42.56 -16.88 23.03
CA SER A 90 43.09 -17.75 24.09
C SER A 90 42.11 -18.87 24.42
N ASP A 91 42.66 -20.04 24.76
CA ASP A 91 41.88 -21.23 25.15
C ASP A 91 40.80 -21.63 24.12
N GLY A 92 41.07 -21.45 22.81
CA GLY A 92 40.15 -21.79 21.72
C GLY A 92 38.96 -20.84 21.57
N SER A 93 39.10 -19.58 22.01
CA SER A 93 38.06 -18.57 21.88
C SER A 93 38.65 -17.18 21.68
N LEU A 94 37.92 -16.31 20.98
CA LEU A 94 38.17 -14.88 20.93
C LEU A 94 37.66 -14.22 22.21
N LYS A 95 38.49 -13.35 22.79
CA LYS A 95 38.12 -12.46 23.90
C LYS A 95 38.10 -11.04 23.39
N ILE A 96 37.00 -10.34 23.58
CA ILE A 96 36.92 -8.88 23.47
C ILE A 96 36.73 -8.34 24.90
N VAL A 97 37.65 -7.49 25.34
CA VAL A 97 37.73 -7.02 26.73
C VAL A 97 37.57 -5.50 26.79
N ALA A 98 36.55 -5.06 27.52
CA ALA A 98 36.35 -3.65 27.84
C ALA A 98 37.09 -3.31 29.14
N LEU A 99 37.96 -2.29 29.09
CA LEU A 99 38.86 -1.89 30.18
C LEU A 99 38.71 -0.40 30.50
N PRO A 100 39.04 0.04 31.73
CA PRO A 100 39.23 1.45 32.03
C PRO A 100 40.41 1.99 31.22
N ALA A 101 40.22 3.13 30.57
CA ALA A 101 41.29 3.79 29.82
C ALA A 101 42.33 4.42 30.75
N GLU A 102 43.55 4.62 30.24
CA GLU A 102 44.59 5.34 30.97
C GLU A 102 44.18 6.79 31.28
N GLU A 103 44.70 7.35 32.38
CA GLU A 103 44.43 8.73 32.77
C GLU A 103 44.82 9.70 31.65
N GLY A 104 43.85 10.49 31.17
CA GLY A 104 44.04 11.45 30.08
C GLY A 104 43.69 10.94 28.68
N ALA A 105 43.19 9.71 28.55
CA ALA A 105 42.59 9.22 27.31
C ALA A 105 41.35 10.05 26.88
N GLN A 106 41.01 9.99 25.58
CA GLN A 106 39.87 10.75 25.01
C GLN A 106 38.52 10.30 25.58
N LYS A 107 38.39 9.01 25.87
CA LYS A 107 37.20 8.37 26.44
C LYS A 107 37.61 7.58 27.69
N PRO A 108 36.69 7.36 28.65
CA PRO A 108 37.01 6.70 29.92
C PRO A 108 37.26 5.19 29.82
N TYR A 109 36.92 4.55 28.70
CA TYR A 109 37.11 3.12 28.50
C TYR A 109 37.83 2.80 27.17
N THR A 110 38.40 1.62 27.07
CA THR A 110 38.87 1.02 25.81
C THR A 110 38.18 -0.31 25.57
N SER A 111 38.00 -0.69 24.30
CA SER A 111 37.45 -2.00 23.88
C SER A 111 37.95 -2.36 22.48
N ALA A 112 37.34 -3.36 21.82
CA ALA A 112 37.62 -3.69 20.43
C ALA A 112 36.33 -3.85 19.59
N ARG A 113 36.48 -3.57 18.29
CA ARG A 113 35.47 -3.80 17.25
C ARG A 113 36.18 -4.43 16.05
N LEU A 114 35.69 -5.59 15.62
CA LEU A 114 36.22 -6.36 14.51
C LEU A 114 35.17 -6.42 13.40
N ASN A 115 35.58 -6.35 12.14
CA ASN A 115 34.69 -6.55 11.00
C ASN A 115 35.32 -7.37 9.87
N THR A 116 34.48 -7.97 9.03
CA THR A 116 34.89 -8.80 7.88
C THR A 116 34.78 -8.09 6.54
N ARG A 117 34.59 -6.76 6.50
CA ARG A 117 34.30 -6.02 5.27
C ARG A 117 35.39 -6.24 4.20
N TYR A 118 34.99 -6.67 3.01
CA TYR A 118 35.87 -7.04 1.89
C TYR A 118 36.82 -8.21 2.16
N LYS A 119 36.54 -9.01 3.20
CA LYS A 119 37.27 -10.25 3.57
C LYS A 119 36.34 -11.45 3.50
N ALA A 120 35.18 -11.32 4.13
CA ALA A 120 34.08 -12.27 4.08
C ALA A 120 32.76 -11.51 4.17
N ASP A 121 32.03 -11.49 3.07
CA ASP A 121 30.76 -10.79 2.90
C ASP A 121 29.73 -11.82 2.43
N PHE A 122 28.50 -11.75 2.95
CA PHE A 122 27.50 -12.80 2.78
C PHE A 122 26.19 -12.23 2.30
N LYS A 123 25.51 -12.96 1.42
CA LYS A 123 24.11 -12.74 1.07
C LYS A 123 23.34 -14.04 1.23
N TYR A 124 22.33 -14.01 2.08
CA TYR A 124 21.58 -15.18 2.52
C TYR A 124 22.44 -16.23 3.25
N GLY A 125 21.78 -17.15 3.94
CA GLY A 125 22.43 -18.22 4.67
C GLY A 125 22.01 -18.30 6.13
N ARG A 126 22.64 -19.22 6.87
CA ARG A 126 22.61 -19.24 8.32
C ARG A 126 23.92 -18.66 8.84
N ILE A 127 23.82 -17.60 9.62
CA ILE A 127 24.96 -16.97 10.29
C ILE A 127 24.79 -17.20 11.77
N GLU A 128 25.76 -17.85 12.42
CA GLU A 128 25.71 -18.12 13.85
C GLU A 128 27.04 -17.84 14.57
N MET A 129 26.91 -17.46 15.83
CA MET A 129 28.02 -17.28 16.75
C MET A 129 27.69 -17.95 18.07
N ARG A 130 28.65 -18.67 18.63
CA ARG A 130 28.55 -19.19 19.99
C ARG A 130 29.38 -18.34 20.93
N ALA A 131 28.72 -17.71 21.91
CA ALA A 131 29.39 -16.77 22.82
C ALA A 131 28.77 -16.76 24.22
N LYS A 132 29.55 -16.31 25.20
CA LYS A 132 29.11 -15.94 26.54
C LYS A 132 29.21 -14.43 26.69
N LEU A 133 28.10 -13.79 27.03
CA LEU A 133 28.00 -12.32 27.04
C LEU A 133 28.56 -11.72 28.33
N PRO A 134 29.12 -10.48 28.27
CA PRO A 134 29.48 -9.72 29.46
C PRO A 134 28.24 -9.26 30.24
N SER A 135 28.45 -8.74 31.45
CA SER A 135 27.37 -8.25 32.32
C SER A 135 27.72 -6.92 32.99
N GLY A 136 26.72 -6.30 33.62
CA GLY A 136 26.87 -5.08 34.41
C GLY A 136 26.36 -3.83 33.69
N GLN A 137 25.97 -2.83 34.48
CA GLN A 137 25.39 -1.59 33.99
C GLN A 137 26.38 -0.82 33.09
N GLY A 138 25.94 -0.52 31.87
CA GLY A 138 26.72 0.09 30.80
C GLY A 138 27.36 -0.91 29.82
N SER A 139 27.17 -2.23 29.99
CA SER A 139 27.68 -3.22 29.03
C SER A 139 26.80 -3.31 27.79
N TRP A 140 27.40 -3.36 26.59
CA TRP A 140 26.68 -3.51 25.32
C TRP A 140 27.47 -4.36 24.30
N PRO A 141 27.44 -5.70 24.42
CA PRO A 141 27.95 -6.61 23.38
C PRO A 141 27.02 -6.64 22.16
N ALA A 142 27.60 -6.72 20.96
CA ALA A 142 26.82 -6.88 19.73
C ALA A 142 27.49 -7.85 18.73
N PHE A 143 26.64 -8.58 18.01
CA PHE A 143 26.94 -9.36 16.81
C PHE A 143 25.93 -8.99 15.72
N TRP A 144 26.41 -8.36 14.67
CA TRP A 144 25.57 -7.66 13.72
C TRP A 144 26.23 -7.56 12.35
N MET A 145 25.50 -7.05 11.37
CA MET A 145 25.93 -7.00 9.98
C MET A 145 25.56 -5.67 9.32
N MET A 146 26.44 -5.21 8.43
CA MET A 146 26.25 -3.98 7.64
C MET A 146 26.51 -4.25 6.15
N PRO A 147 25.89 -3.49 5.23
CA PRO A 147 26.05 -3.68 3.79
C PRO A 147 27.47 -3.37 3.34
N THR A 148 28.02 -4.19 2.45
CA THR A 148 29.39 -4.02 1.96
C THR A 148 29.53 -2.80 1.06
N ASP A 149 28.57 -2.59 0.15
CA ASP A 149 28.64 -1.59 -0.93
C ASP A 149 27.66 -0.42 -0.83
N GLU A 150 26.76 -0.40 0.17
CA GLU A 150 25.78 0.69 0.38
C GLU A 150 24.97 1.06 -0.90
N VAL A 151 24.50 0.05 -1.63
CA VAL A 151 23.87 0.18 -2.97
C VAL A 151 22.70 1.17 -3.00
N TYR A 152 21.94 1.27 -1.91
CA TYR A 152 20.73 2.09 -1.81
C TYR A 152 20.97 3.47 -1.17
N GLY A 153 22.23 3.80 -0.85
CA GLY A 153 22.63 4.98 -0.11
C GLY A 153 23.22 4.63 1.26
N GLY A 154 23.67 5.64 1.99
CA GLY A 154 24.25 5.45 3.33
C GLY A 154 23.24 4.85 4.32
N TRP A 155 23.75 4.52 5.51
CA TRP A 155 22.88 4.01 6.58
C TRP A 155 21.71 4.96 6.85
N PRO A 156 20.48 4.46 7.01
CA PRO A 156 20.06 3.05 7.02
C PRO A 156 19.39 2.57 5.72
N ARG A 157 19.46 3.35 4.64
CA ARG A 157 18.83 3.00 3.35
C ARG A 157 19.32 1.66 2.80
N SER A 158 20.59 1.32 3.09
CA SER A 158 21.19 0.04 2.70
C SER A 158 21.10 -1.07 3.77
N GLY A 159 20.39 -0.82 4.87
CA GLY A 159 20.06 -1.81 5.89
C GLY A 159 21.12 -2.03 6.97
N GLU A 160 20.70 -2.68 8.06
CA GLU A 160 21.50 -3.24 9.15
C GLU A 160 20.79 -4.47 9.70
N ILE A 161 21.54 -5.54 10.00
CA ILE A 161 21.00 -6.77 10.60
C ILE A 161 21.69 -7.03 11.93
N ASP A 162 20.96 -6.82 13.03
CA ASP A 162 21.44 -7.14 14.37
C ASP A 162 21.06 -8.58 14.71
N ILE A 163 22.04 -9.49 14.65
CA ILE A 163 21.84 -10.90 14.97
C ILE A 163 21.63 -11.06 16.48
N MET A 164 22.40 -10.32 17.27
CA MET A 164 22.27 -10.26 18.72
C MET A 164 22.84 -8.96 19.26
N GLU A 165 22.02 -8.23 19.99
CA GLU A 165 22.46 -7.22 20.95
C GLU A 165 21.95 -7.56 22.34
N ALA A 166 22.70 -7.14 23.36
CA ALA A 166 22.22 -7.13 24.74
C ALA A 166 22.76 -5.89 25.44
N VAL A 167 22.00 -5.36 26.40
CA VAL A 167 22.47 -4.27 27.27
C VAL A 167 22.31 -4.65 28.73
N ASN A 168 23.25 -4.22 29.56
CA ASN A 168 23.13 -4.22 31.01
C ASN A 168 22.79 -5.57 31.66
N LEU A 169 23.13 -6.72 31.05
CA LEU A 169 22.78 -8.03 31.59
C LEU A 169 23.15 -8.13 33.08
N LYS A 170 22.23 -8.66 33.88
CA LYS A 170 22.28 -8.76 35.36
C LYS A 170 22.17 -7.44 36.14
N ALA A 171 22.13 -6.28 35.50
CA ALA A 171 21.73 -5.04 36.16
C ALA A 171 20.24 -5.09 36.52
N SER A 172 19.85 -4.38 37.57
CA SER A 172 18.49 -4.41 38.08
C SER A 172 17.57 -3.49 37.27
N ASP A 173 16.41 -3.99 36.84
CA ASP A 173 15.31 -3.15 36.39
C ASP A 173 14.66 -2.36 37.55
N ALA A 174 13.62 -1.58 37.25
CA ALA A 174 12.92 -0.76 38.24
C ALA A 174 12.25 -1.57 39.37
N ASP A 175 11.93 -2.85 39.12
CA ASP A 175 11.31 -3.78 40.07
C ASP A 175 12.35 -4.65 40.80
N GLY A 176 13.62 -4.52 40.44
CA GLY A 176 14.74 -5.26 41.02
C GLY A 176 15.00 -6.63 40.38
N ASN A 177 14.43 -6.92 39.21
CA ASN A 177 14.75 -8.14 38.46
C ASN A 177 16.03 -7.95 37.65
N PRO A 178 16.87 -8.99 37.50
CA PRO A 178 18.06 -8.92 36.68
C PRO A 178 17.70 -8.89 35.18
N GLU A 179 18.30 -7.95 34.45
CA GLU A 179 18.20 -7.89 32.99
C GLU A 179 18.74 -9.17 32.34
N SER A 180 17.99 -9.74 31.40
CA SER A 180 18.30 -11.02 30.75
C SER A 180 17.93 -11.07 29.26
N HIS A 181 17.47 -9.97 28.69
CA HIS A 181 17.04 -9.92 27.30
C HIS A 181 18.21 -9.82 26.32
N ILE A 182 18.06 -10.51 25.19
CA ILE A 182 18.74 -10.22 23.94
C ILE A 182 17.75 -9.62 22.94
N TYR A 183 18.27 -8.95 21.92
CA TYR A 183 17.49 -8.27 20.89
C TYR A 183 17.99 -8.67 19.51
N GLY A 184 17.05 -8.99 18.61
CA GLY A 184 17.31 -9.11 17.18
C GLY A 184 16.51 -8.06 16.43
N THR A 185 17.17 -7.28 15.59
CA THR A 185 16.63 -6.03 15.02
C THR A 185 17.06 -5.87 13.57
N LEU A 186 16.20 -5.26 12.76
CA LEU A 186 16.55 -4.71 11.45
C LEU A 186 16.41 -3.20 11.49
N HIS A 187 17.36 -2.49 10.88
CA HIS A 187 17.22 -1.06 10.56
C HIS A 187 17.13 -0.89 9.04
N TYR A 188 16.18 -0.08 8.57
CA TYR A 188 15.88 0.10 7.15
C TYR A 188 15.09 1.40 6.89
N GLY A 189 14.66 1.59 5.64
CA GLY A 189 13.76 2.69 5.26
C GLY A 189 14.47 3.96 4.82
N GLN A 190 14.03 5.09 5.36
CA GLN A 190 14.48 6.44 4.97
C GLN A 190 15.86 6.80 5.55
N GLU A 191 16.42 7.93 5.12
CA GLU A 191 17.63 8.49 5.71
C GLU A 191 17.41 8.88 7.19
N TRP A 192 18.46 8.73 8.01
CA TRP A 192 18.45 9.26 9.37
C TRP A 192 18.13 10.77 9.38
N PRO A 193 17.28 11.26 10.30
CA PRO A 193 16.74 10.57 11.48
C PRO A 193 15.38 9.90 11.28
N ASN A 194 14.86 9.83 10.05
CA ASN A 194 13.50 9.34 9.75
C ASN A 194 13.46 7.83 9.46
N ASN A 195 14.54 7.12 9.75
CA ASN A 195 14.61 5.70 9.51
C ASN A 195 13.73 4.91 10.46
N ASP A 196 13.42 3.69 10.03
CA ASP A 196 12.68 2.75 10.84
C ASP A 196 13.58 1.64 11.36
N SER A 197 13.14 1.03 12.45
CA SER A 197 13.63 -0.26 12.88
C SER A 197 12.50 -1.11 13.43
N SER A 198 12.62 -2.41 13.26
CA SER A 198 11.72 -3.38 13.87
C SER A 198 12.53 -4.56 14.38
N GLY A 199 12.09 -5.14 15.49
CA GLY A 199 12.85 -6.16 16.19
C GLY A 199 12.06 -6.77 17.32
N LYS A 200 12.67 -7.71 18.03
CA LYS A 200 12.04 -8.35 19.18
C LYS A 200 13.05 -8.75 20.25
N ALA A 201 12.67 -8.54 21.50
CA ALA A 201 13.41 -9.01 22.66
C ALA A 201 13.12 -10.49 22.95
N TYR A 202 14.12 -11.21 23.45
CA TYR A 202 13.97 -12.59 23.91
C TYR A 202 14.72 -12.84 25.22
N SER A 203 14.09 -13.58 26.11
CA SER A 203 14.66 -14.02 27.39
C SER A 203 14.62 -15.55 27.46
N LEU A 204 15.70 -16.13 28.00
CA LEU A 204 15.76 -17.57 28.24
C LEU A 204 14.71 -18.02 29.28
N PRO A 205 14.18 -19.24 29.16
CA PRO A 205 13.21 -19.77 30.11
C PRO A 205 13.82 -19.94 31.51
N ASN A 206 12.95 -19.90 32.53
CA ASN A 206 13.30 -20.09 33.94
C ASN A 206 14.25 -19.02 34.53
N GLY A 207 14.40 -17.87 33.88
CA GLY A 207 15.25 -16.77 34.37
C GLY A 207 16.75 -17.04 34.23
N ALA A 208 17.15 -17.94 33.32
CA ALA A 208 18.55 -18.08 32.93
C ALA A 208 19.04 -16.81 32.25
N ASN A 209 20.33 -16.49 32.39
CA ASN A 209 20.90 -15.26 31.88
C ASN A 209 21.95 -15.56 30.77
N PRO A 210 21.94 -14.81 29.65
CA PRO A 210 22.95 -14.96 28.59
C PRO A 210 24.40 -14.73 29.04
N ALA A 211 24.61 -14.09 30.20
CA ALA A 211 25.92 -13.88 30.80
C ALA A 211 26.37 -14.98 31.79
N ASP A 212 25.59 -16.06 31.96
CA ASP A 212 25.96 -17.19 32.83
C ASP A 212 26.71 -18.30 32.09
N ASP A 213 26.33 -18.58 30.85
CA ASP A 213 26.85 -19.69 30.04
C ASP A 213 27.03 -19.28 28.59
N PHE A 214 27.66 -20.15 27.79
CA PHE A 214 27.72 -19.97 26.34
C PHE A 214 26.40 -20.35 25.68
N HIS A 215 25.93 -19.49 24.79
CA HIS A 215 24.73 -19.69 23.98
C HIS A 215 25.05 -19.49 22.49
N THR A 216 24.21 -20.05 21.63
CA THR A 216 24.32 -19.87 20.17
C THR A 216 23.30 -18.84 19.72
N TYR A 217 23.78 -17.78 19.08
CA TYR A 217 22.96 -16.71 18.52
C TYR A 217 23.05 -16.79 17.00
N ALA A 218 21.91 -16.82 16.32
CA ALA A 218 21.90 -17.01 14.88
C ALA A 218 20.78 -16.25 14.18
N VAL A 219 21.03 -15.95 12.91
CA VAL A 219 19.99 -15.66 11.93
C VAL A 219 19.99 -16.72 10.83
N GLU A 220 18.80 -17.05 10.33
CA GLU A 220 18.63 -17.66 9.02
C GLU A 220 18.00 -16.62 8.11
N TRP A 221 18.75 -16.18 7.11
CA TRP A 221 18.38 -15.15 6.15
C TRP A 221 18.17 -15.79 4.78
N GLN A 222 16.97 -15.58 4.24
CA GLN A 222 16.62 -15.96 2.88
C GLN A 222 15.98 -14.77 2.16
N GLU A 223 15.80 -14.90 0.85
CA GLU A 223 15.12 -13.89 0.06
C GLU A 223 13.70 -13.61 0.62
N GLY A 224 13.51 -12.40 1.13
CA GLY A 224 12.24 -11.89 1.65
C GLY A 224 11.88 -12.32 3.08
N GLU A 225 12.73 -13.06 3.81
CA GLU A 225 12.48 -13.46 5.20
C GLU A 225 13.79 -13.61 6.01
N ILE A 226 13.83 -13.06 7.23
CA ILE A 226 14.93 -13.23 8.19
C ILE A 226 14.35 -13.77 9.50
N ARG A 227 15.00 -14.79 10.09
CA ARG A 227 14.57 -15.45 11.33
C ARG A 227 15.70 -15.45 12.35
N TRP A 228 15.40 -15.13 13.60
CA TRP A 228 16.37 -15.08 14.69
C TRP A 228 16.21 -16.24 15.66
N TYR A 229 17.35 -16.74 16.14
CA TYR A 229 17.45 -17.90 16.99
C TYR A 229 18.38 -17.65 18.18
N MET A 230 17.98 -18.18 19.33
CA MET A 230 18.88 -18.40 20.46
C MET A 230 18.78 -19.86 20.88
N ASP A 231 19.91 -20.58 20.88
CA ASP A 231 19.98 -22.03 21.11
C ASP A 231 18.95 -22.81 20.27
N ASP A 232 18.92 -22.50 18.97
CA ASP A 232 18.00 -23.05 17.96
C ASP A 232 16.50 -22.78 18.21
N TYR A 233 16.16 -21.97 19.23
CA TYR A 233 14.81 -21.49 19.43
C TYR A 233 14.55 -20.24 18.59
N LEU A 234 13.71 -20.39 17.54
CA LEU A 234 13.23 -19.27 16.73
C LEU A 234 12.35 -18.34 17.58
N TYR A 235 12.80 -17.12 17.87
CA TYR A 235 12.01 -16.17 18.68
C TYR A 235 11.41 -15.02 17.87
N ALA A 236 11.99 -14.71 16.71
CA ALA A 236 11.52 -13.65 15.82
C ALA A 236 11.62 -14.06 14.35
N THR A 237 10.68 -13.59 13.54
CA THR A 237 10.66 -13.69 12.08
C THR A 237 10.23 -12.34 11.53
N GLN A 238 10.98 -11.80 10.58
CA GLN A 238 10.57 -10.64 9.79
C GLN A 238 10.53 -11.00 8.33
N ARG A 239 9.67 -10.31 7.57
CA ARG A 239 9.53 -10.47 6.13
C ARG A 239 9.53 -9.13 5.44
N ARG A 240 9.85 -9.14 4.15
CA ARG A 240 9.62 -7.98 3.29
C ARG A 240 8.14 -7.64 3.22
N SER A 241 7.85 -6.38 2.93
CA SER A 241 6.49 -5.95 2.64
C SER A 241 5.90 -6.67 1.42
N GLN A 242 4.56 -6.78 1.37
CA GLN A 242 3.85 -7.35 0.23
C GLN A 242 2.75 -6.40 -0.22
N VAL A 243 2.94 -5.78 -1.38
CA VAL A 243 2.00 -4.83 -1.99
C VAL A 243 0.80 -5.57 -2.60
N ARG A 244 -0.40 -5.03 -2.40
CA ARG A 244 -1.63 -5.41 -3.11
C ARG A 244 -1.76 -4.53 -4.35
N TYR A 245 -2.22 -5.13 -5.44
CA TYR A 245 -2.49 -4.43 -6.69
C TYR A 245 -3.94 -4.66 -7.14
N ASN A 246 -4.58 -3.63 -7.70
CA ASN A 246 -5.89 -3.78 -8.36
C ASN A 246 -5.75 -4.43 -9.74
N ALA A 247 -6.87 -4.65 -10.43
CA ALA A 247 -6.89 -5.18 -11.80
C ALA A 247 -6.13 -4.33 -12.83
N ASN A 248 -5.94 -3.03 -12.58
CA ASN A 248 -5.22 -2.09 -13.43
C ASN A 248 -3.70 -2.11 -13.20
N GLY A 249 -3.23 -2.77 -12.13
CA GLY A 249 -1.82 -2.85 -11.77
C GLY A 249 -1.36 -1.74 -10.82
N ASP A 250 -2.28 -0.97 -10.23
CA ASP A 250 -1.98 0.08 -9.28
C ASP A 250 -1.88 -0.48 -7.86
N ALA A 251 -0.94 0.04 -7.05
CA ALA A 251 -0.76 -0.37 -5.67
C ALA A 251 -1.91 0.13 -4.79
N THR A 252 -2.67 -0.77 -4.16
CA THR A 252 -3.84 -0.44 -3.34
C THR A 252 -3.60 -0.57 -1.83
N GLY A 253 -2.40 -0.96 -1.42
CA GLY A 253 -2.01 -1.09 -0.02
C GLY A 253 -1.08 -2.27 0.22
N LEU A 254 -0.98 -2.73 1.48
CA LEU A 254 -0.13 -3.86 1.86
C LEU A 254 -0.96 -5.05 2.36
N SER A 255 -0.66 -6.25 1.87
CA SER A 255 -1.16 -7.52 2.42
C SER A 255 -0.29 -8.02 3.58
N HIS A 256 0.93 -7.51 3.70
CA HIS A 256 1.79 -7.67 4.86
C HIS A 256 2.70 -6.45 4.99
N ARG A 257 2.71 -5.82 6.18
CA ARG A 257 3.60 -4.71 6.51
C ARG A 257 4.93 -5.25 7.05
N GLY A 258 5.98 -5.11 6.25
CA GLY A 258 7.32 -5.61 6.55
C GLY A 258 8.36 -4.49 6.49
N TRP A 259 9.60 -4.85 6.18
CA TRP A 259 10.61 -3.85 5.84
C TRP A 259 10.39 -3.24 4.45
N TYR A 260 11.07 -2.13 4.18
CA TYR A 260 11.09 -1.40 2.92
C TYR A 260 12.45 -0.68 2.77
N ALA A 261 12.71 -0.14 1.58
CA ALA A 261 13.85 0.74 1.33
C ALA A 261 13.38 2.01 0.63
N GLU A 262 14.10 3.12 0.85
CA GLU A 262 13.92 4.34 0.08
C GLU A 262 15.22 4.68 -0.65
N TYR A 263 15.20 4.77 -1.97
CA TYR A 263 16.39 5.07 -2.76
C TYR A 263 16.06 5.77 -4.07
N TYR A 264 17.10 6.35 -4.67
CA TYR A 264 16.96 7.06 -5.95
C TYR A 264 16.96 6.07 -7.12
N GLU A 265 15.92 6.07 -7.94
CA GLU A 265 15.84 5.17 -9.11
C GLU A 265 16.88 5.53 -10.18
N GLN A 266 17.54 4.49 -10.70
CA GLN A 266 18.51 4.62 -11.77
C GLN A 266 17.81 4.86 -13.12
N GLY A 267 17.51 6.13 -13.42
CA GLY A 267 16.96 6.55 -14.71
C GLY A 267 16.21 7.86 -14.61
N THR A 268 15.31 7.95 -13.64
CA THR A 268 14.54 9.15 -13.30
C THR A 268 15.33 10.07 -12.37
N GLY A 269 16.14 9.49 -11.47
CA GLY A 269 16.78 10.23 -10.39
C GLY A 269 15.79 10.68 -9.31
N GLU A 270 14.59 10.12 -9.31
CA GLU A 270 13.55 10.36 -8.32
C GLU A 270 13.77 9.47 -7.11
N LEU A 271 13.46 10.01 -5.94
CA LEU A 271 13.51 9.29 -4.67
C LEU A 271 12.19 8.56 -4.45
N THR A 272 12.23 7.24 -4.36
CA THR A 272 11.00 6.42 -4.27
C THR A 272 11.11 5.39 -3.15
N THR A 273 9.94 5.01 -2.63
CA THR A 273 9.80 3.91 -1.67
C THR A 273 9.66 2.58 -2.42
N HIS A 274 10.36 1.56 -1.95
CA HIS A 274 10.36 0.21 -2.50
C HIS A 274 10.01 -0.82 -1.42
N TRP A 275 9.05 -1.68 -1.74
CA TRP A 275 8.53 -2.74 -0.86
C TRP A 275 9.06 -4.14 -1.22
N ASP A 276 10.11 -4.23 -2.02
CA ASP A 276 10.67 -5.50 -2.50
C ASP A 276 11.67 -6.12 -1.51
N ASN A 277 12.68 -6.86 -1.98
CA ASN A 277 13.66 -7.48 -1.09
C ASN A 277 14.63 -6.46 -0.47
N ALA A 278 14.74 -5.26 -1.03
CA ALA A 278 15.62 -4.22 -0.53
C ALA A 278 15.23 -3.81 0.92
N PRO A 279 16.21 -3.47 1.78
CA PRO A 279 17.64 -3.43 1.48
C PRO A 279 18.38 -4.76 1.71
N PHE A 280 17.69 -5.79 2.19
CA PHE A 280 18.28 -7.07 2.61
C PHE A 280 18.44 -8.08 1.46
N ASP A 281 18.91 -7.57 0.32
CA ASP A 281 19.16 -8.33 -0.92
C ASP A 281 20.57 -8.12 -1.49
N GLN A 282 21.44 -7.45 -0.73
CA GLN A 282 22.86 -7.21 -1.03
C GLN A 282 23.79 -8.03 -0.14
N GLU A 283 25.11 -7.98 -0.38
CA GLU A 283 26.11 -8.60 0.50
C GLU A 283 26.34 -7.74 1.75
N PHE A 284 26.42 -8.41 2.90
CA PHE A 284 26.65 -7.82 4.21
C PHE A 284 27.88 -8.44 4.88
N TYR A 285 28.67 -7.61 5.56
CA TYR A 285 29.81 -8.04 6.36
C TYR A 285 29.46 -8.15 7.84
N LEU A 286 30.17 -9.02 8.57
CA LEU A 286 29.97 -9.26 9.99
C LEU A 286 30.73 -8.22 10.84
N ILE A 287 30.15 -7.89 12.00
CA ILE A 287 30.75 -7.03 13.02
C ILE A 287 30.61 -7.68 14.40
N LEU A 288 31.72 -7.69 15.14
CA LEU A 288 31.78 -8.10 16.55
C LEU A 288 32.33 -6.93 17.36
N ASN A 289 31.60 -6.49 18.38
CA ASN A 289 32.11 -5.47 19.30
C ASN A 289 31.57 -5.63 20.72
N PHE A 290 32.23 -4.94 21.63
CA PHE A 290 31.74 -4.74 22.99
C PHE A 290 31.81 -3.25 23.34
N ALA A 291 30.68 -2.55 23.21
CA ALA A 291 30.54 -1.15 23.58
C ALA A 291 30.38 -0.97 25.10
N VAL A 292 30.71 0.24 25.57
CA VAL A 292 30.54 0.67 26.97
C VAL A 292 29.74 1.96 27.01
N GLY A 293 28.60 1.94 27.67
CA GLY A 293 27.67 3.07 27.71
C GLY A 293 27.03 3.34 26.34
N GLY A 294 26.57 4.57 26.16
CA GLY A 294 25.75 4.97 25.02
C GLY A 294 24.31 5.29 25.43
N ASP A 295 23.56 5.90 24.52
CA ASP A 295 22.23 6.43 24.82
C ASP A 295 21.26 5.34 25.29
N TRP A 296 21.37 4.11 24.78
CA TRP A 296 20.52 3.02 25.23
C TRP A 296 20.91 2.46 26.60
N PRO A 297 22.09 1.83 26.79
CA PRO A 297 22.43 1.19 28.06
C PRO A 297 22.51 2.19 29.22
N ALA A 298 22.84 3.47 28.99
CA ALA A 298 22.90 4.46 30.07
C ALA A 298 21.52 4.95 30.55
N ASN A 299 20.45 4.75 29.77
CA ASN A 299 19.11 5.26 30.10
C ASN A 299 18.14 4.17 30.60
N VAL A 300 18.55 2.89 30.62
CA VAL A 300 17.75 1.76 31.11
C VAL A 300 18.41 1.04 32.30
N ASN A 301 17.62 0.23 33.04
CA ASN A 301 18.01 -0.48 34.27
C ASN A 301 18.50 0.46 35.40
N GLU A 302 19.77 0.38 35.82
CA GLU A 302 20.31 1.15 36.95
C GLU A 302 20.73 2.58 36.56
N THR A 303 20.67 2.91 35.27
CA THR A 303 21.11 4.17 34.65
C THR A 303 22.60 4.49 34.80
N GLY A 304 23.15 5.22 33.83
CA GLY A 304 24.57 5.52 33.77
C GLY A 304 25.44 4.29 33.47
N ILE A 305 26.70 4.33 33.93
CA ILE A 305 27.71 3.27 33.74
C ILE A 305 28.26 2.90 35.12
N ASP A 306 28.20 1.62 35.51
CA ASP A 306 28.86 1.15 36.74
C ASP A 306 30.34 0.90 36.47
N ALA A 307 31.19 1.84 36.90
CA ALA A 307 32.63 1.72 36.75
C ALA A 307 33.23 0.48 37.43
N ASN A 308 32.56 -0.09 38.46
CA ASN A 308 33.06 -1.30 39.11
C ASN A 308 32.90 -2.54 38.24
N ALA A 309 31.89 -2.59 37.38
CA ALA A 309 31.70 -3.69 36.43
C ALA A 309 32.94 -3.87 35.53
N PHE A 310 33.56 -2.76 35.12
CA PHE A 310 34.71 -2.73 34.20
C PHE A 310 36.08 -2.69 34.90
N ALA A 311 36.14 -2.52 36.22
CA ALA A 311 37.40 -2.26 36.93
C ALA A 311 38.47 -3.36 36.78
N GLU A 312 38.03 -4.62 36.64
CA GLU A 312 38.90 -5.79 36.42
C GLU A 312 38.88 -6.29 34.96
N GLY A 313 38.23 -5.55 34.07
CA GLY A 313 37.92 -5.95 32.70
C GLY A 313 36.66 -6.81 32.61
N GLN A 314 35.71 -6.39 31.76
CA GLN A 314 34.60 -7.27 31.34
C GLN A 314 34.97 -7.96 30.03
N THR A 315 34.61 -9.22 29.90
CA THR A 315 34.98 -10.03 28.73
C THR A 315 33.73 -10.51 28.01
N TYR A 316 33.68 -10.22 26.72
CA TYR A 316 32.83 -10.87 25.74
C TYR A 316 33.63 -12.02 25.11
N GLU A 317 33.16 -13.25 25.32
CA GLU A 317 33.91 -14.46 25.00
C GLU A 317 33.20 -15.25 23.90
N ILE A 318 33.88 -15.44 22.76
CA ILE A 318 33.31 -16.00 21.53
C ILE A 318 34.07 -17.28 21.18
N ASP A 319 33.34 -18.40 21.16
CA ASP A 319 33.86 -19.74 20.86
C ASP A 319 34.08 -19.92 19.36
N TYR A 320 33.08 -19.58 18.54
CA TYR A 320 33.19 -19.62 17.09
C TYR A 320 32.23 -18.63 16.42
N VAL A 321 32.51 -18.33 15.15
CA VAL A 321 31.56 -17.77 14.19
C VAL A 321 31.50 -18.70 12.98
N ARG A 322 30.30 -19.05 12.51
CA ARG A 322 30.08 -19.94 11.36
C ARG A 322 29.02 -19.37 10.45
N VAL A 323 29.25 -19.54 9.15
CA VAL A 323 28.30 -19.18 8.10
C VAL A 323 28.05 -20.38 7.21
N TYR A 324 26.78 -20.66 6.98
CA TYR A 324 26.30 -21.77 6.19
C TYR A 324 25.46 -21.28 5.02
N GLU A 325 25.58 -21.96 3.89
CA GLU A 325 24.75 -21.74 2.70
C GLU A 325 23.74 -22.89 2.54
N CYS A 326 22.57 -22.60 1.98
CA CYS A 326 21.55 -23.61 1.75
C CYS A 326 21.85 -24.40 0.48
N ALA A 327 22.20 -25.69 0.61
CA ALA A 327 22.53 -26.55 -0.53
C ALA A 327 21.34 -26.74 -1.49
N SER A 328 20.11 -26.63 -0.99
CA SER A 328 18.89 -26.77 -1.78
C SER A 328 18.65 -25.57 -2.71
N ASN A 329 18.98 -24.35 -2.29
CA ASN A 329 18.87 -23.14 -3.09
C ASN A 329 19.83 -22.03 -2.60
N PRO A 330 21.07 -22.00 -3.10
CA PRO A 330 22.06 -21.01 -2.68
C PRO A 330 21.67 -19.58 -3.10
N ASP A 331 21.02 -19.41 -4.26
CA ASP A 331 20.68 -18.10 -4.81
C ASP A 331 19.67 -17.33 -3.94
N THR A 332 18.76 -18.03 -3.25
CA THR A 332 17.72 -17.40 -2.43
C THR A 332 17.75 -17.81 -0.96
N GLY A 333 18.59 -18.77 -0.56
CA GLY A 333 18.63 -19.33 0.79
C GLY A 333 17.40 -20.14 1.22
N LYS A 334 16.48 -20.48 0.30
CA LYS A 334 15.18 -21.11 0.60
C LYS A 334 15.27 -22.64 0.63
N GLY A 335 14.56 -23.28 1.56
CA GLY A 335 14.39 -24.73 1.64
C GLY A 335 15.24 -25.41 2.71
N CYS A 336 16.07 -24.68 3.44
CA CYS A 336 16.89 -25.19 4.55
C CYS A 336 16.43 -24.67 5.92
N GLU A 337 15.37 -23.85 5.97
CA GLU A 337 14.94 -23.15 7.16
C GLU A 337 14.47 -24.06 8.31
N THR A 338 14.82 -23.65 9.52
CA THR A 338 14.38 -24.32 10.76
C THR A 338 13.19 -23.59 11.35
N VAL A 339 11.96 -23.99 11.01
CA VAL A 339 10.74 -23.33 11.50
C VAL A 339 10.08 -24.05 12.69
N ARG A 340 9.25 -23.32 13.44
CA ARG A 340 8.39 -23.86 14.51
C ARG A 340 6.94 -23.36 14.38
N PRO A 341 5.95 -24.04 14.97
CA PRO A 341 4.59 -23.50 15.06
C PRO A 341 4.59 -22.08 15.67
N GLY A 342 3.80 -21.17 15.09
CA GLY A 342 3.71 -19.78 15.53
C GLY A 342 4.77 -18.83 14.92
N TYR A 343 5.74 -19.34 14.14
CA TYR A 343 6.79 -18.49 13.56
C TYR A 343 6.25 -17.37 12.64
N ASN A 344 5.10 -17.61 12.01
CA ASN A 344 4.43 -16.72 11.08
C ASN A 344 3.18 -16.03 11.69
N SER A 345 3.10 -15.95 13.01
CA SER A 345 1.97 -15.35 13.75
C SER A 345 2.41 -14.11 14.50
N LEU A 346 1.66 -13.00 14.36
CA LEU A 346 1.93 -11.74 15.08
C LEU A 346 1.81 -11.89 16.60
N ASP A 347 0.93 -12.79 17.06
CA ASP A 347 0.79 -13.13 18.49
C ASP A 347 2.00 -13.91 19.07
N ASP A 348 2.95 -14.32 18.22
CA ASP A 348 4.10 -15.11 18.62
C ASP A 348 5.38 -14.57 17.95
N ALA A 349 5.91 -15.19 16.89
CA ALA A 349 7.26 -14.85 16.41
C ALA A 349 7.29 -13.85 15.25
N LEU A 350 6.20 -13.63 14.52
CA LEU A 350 6.20 -12.68 13.41
C LEU A 350 6.28 -11.27 13.96
N VAL A 351 7.25 -10.50 13.49
CA VAL A 351 7.42 -9.08 13.81
C VAL A 351 6.92 -8.29 12.63
N GLU A 352 5.98 -7.38 12.89
CA GLU A 352 5.50 -6.43 11.90
C GLU A 352 6.56 -5.35 11.66
N GLY A 353 6.79 -5.02 10.38
CA GLY A 353 7.70 -3.95 10.02
C GLY A 353 7.01 -2.59 10.05
N ALA A 354 7.65 -1.60 9.43
CA ALA A 354 7.23 -0.20 9.49
C ALA A 354 6.94 0.40 8.11
N ALA A 355 6.94 -0.42 7.05
CA ALA A 355 6.76 0.09 5.70
C ALA A 355 5.55 1.01 5.55
N PRO A 356 5.71 2.17 4.89
CA PRO A 356 4.59 3.06 4.62
C PRO A 356 3.59 2.31 3.73
N ILE A 357 2.31 2.52 3.98
CA ILE A 357 1.25 1.92 3.17
C ILE A 357 1.17 2.73 1.87
N PRO A 358 1.25 2.08 0.68
CA PRO A 358 1.01 2.78 -0.58
C PRO A 358 -0.34 3.49 -0.52
N ALA A 359 -0.37 4.77 -0.94
CA ALA A 359 -1.64 5.45 -1.15
C ALA A 359 -2.46 4.65 -2.17
N PRO A 360 -3.75 4.38 -1.91
CA PRO A 360 -4.60 3.79 -2.93
C PRO A 360 -4.57 4.68 -4.18
N PRO A 361 -4.67 4.09 -5.38
CA PRO A 361 -4.71 4.86 -6.61
C PRO A 361 -5.85 5.86 -6.55
N SER A 362 -5.57 7.06 -7.03
CA SER A 362 -6.60 8.07 -7.15
C SER A 362 -7.72 7.55 -8.04
N THR A 363 -8.96 7.77 -7.62
CA THR A 363 -10.13 7.50 -8.47
C THR A 363 -10.18 8.47 -9.67
N GLY A 364 -9.39 9.53 -9.66
CA GLY A 364 -9.46 10.64 -10.60
C GLY A 364 -10.75 11.46 -10.47
N VAL A 365 -11.59 11.15 -9.49
CA VAL A 365 -12.84 11.85 -9.19
C VAL A 365 -12.62 12.72 -7.97
N ALA A 366 -12.83 14.02 -8.12
CA ALA A 366 -12.76 14.95 -7.01
C ALA A 366 -13.95 14.76 -6.07
N GLN A 367 -13.68 14.45 -4.81
CA GLN A 367 -14.68 14.28 -3.74
C GLN A 367 -14.42 15.31 -2.64
N ASN A 368 -15.47 15.81 -1.99
CA ASN A 368 -15.27 16.68 -0.82
C ASN A 368 -15.23 15.83 0.46
N LEU A 369 -14.35 16.19 1.40
CA LEU A 369 -14.29 15.60 2.73
C LEU A 369 -14.76 16.60 3.78
N THR A 370 -15.80 16.23 4.52
CA THR A 370 -16.18 16.90 5.77
C THR A 370 -15.51 16.20 6.95
N ILE A 371 -14.58 16.89 7.60
CA ILE A 371 -13.92 16.39 8.81
C ILE A 371 -14.77 16.70 10.03
N PHE A 372 -15.35 17.91 10.09
CA PHE A 372 -16.21 18.31 11.19
C PHE A 372 -17.11 19.49 10.82
N ASP A 373 -18.44 19.32 10.87
CA ASP A 373 -19.45 20.35 10.61
C ASP A 373 -20.38 20.62 11.81
N GLY A 374 -19.98 20.16 13.00
CA GLY A 374 -20.82 20.04 14.19
C GLY A 374 -21.13 18.59 14.57
N THR A 375 -20.94 17.65 13.64
CA THR A 375 -20.98 16.21 13.90
C THR A 375 -19.56 15.64 13.88
N PRO A 376 -19.10 14.90 14.91
CA PRO A 376 -17.82 14.20 14.87
C PRO A 376 -17.76 13.21 13.70
N ASN A 377 -16.67 13.26 12.92
CA ASN A 377 -16.33 12.21 11.96
C ASN A 377 -15.51 11.12 12.67
N PRO A 378 -15.99 9.88 12.77
CA PRO A 378 -15.29 8.81 13.49
C PRO A 378 -13.95 8.43 12.84
N ASN A 379 -13.77 8.66 11.53
CA ASN A 379 -12.52 8.41 10.80
C ASN A 379 -11.49 9.54 10.99
N TRP A 380 -11.93 10.71 11.47
CA TRP A 380 -11.08 11.88 11.69
C TRP A 380 -11.28 12.46 13.12
N PRO A 381 -10.95 11.71 14.18
CA PRO A 381 -11.06 12.21 15.54
C PRO A 381 -10.15 13.42 15.79
N ALA A 382 -10.60 14.28 16.70
CA ALA A 382 -9.76 15.33 17.25
C ALA A 382 -8.69 14.73 18.18
N TRP A 383 -7.45 15.18 18.06
CA TRP A 383 -6.28 14.54 18.67
C TRP A 383 -5.24 15.53 19.20
N ASP A 384 -4.41 15.03 20.14
CA ASP A 384 -3.26 15.69 20.77
C ASP A 384 -2.03 14.79 20.61
N CYS A 385 -0.96 15.31 19.99
CA CYS A 385 0.24 14.53 19.66
C CYS A 385 0.93 13.85 20.82
N CYS A 386 0.81 14.47 21.99
CA CYS A 386 1.81 14.35 23.03
C CYS A 386 1.16 14.09 24.39
N GLY A 387 -0.16 13.88 24.42
CA GLY A 387 -0.93 13.54 25.62
C GLY A 387 -0.99 14.67 26.65
N GLY A 388 -0.84 15.93 26.22
CA GLY A 388 -0.84 17.11 27.10
C GLY A 388 -2.24 17.57 27.53
N SER A 389 -3.26 17.23 26.74
CA SER A 389 -4.67 17.52 26.94
C SER A 389 -5.55 16.55 26.14
N THR A 390 -6.88 16.64 26.29
CA THR A 390 -7.83 15.91 25.45
C THR A 390 -8.77 16.92 24.81
N PRO A 391 -8.81 17.03 23.47
CA PRO A 391 -9.78 17.87 22.78
C PRO A 391 -11.20 17.51 23.21
N ALA A 392 -12.07 18.51 23.36
CA ALA A 392 -13.42 18.31 23.89
C ALA A 392 -14.47 18.92 22.97
N LEU A 393 -15.56 18.19 22.75
CA LEU A 393 -16.74 18.70 22.05
C LEU A 393 -17.53 19.62 23.00
N VAL A 394 -17.78 20.86 22.59
CA VAL A 394 -18.46 21.89 23.40
C VAL A 394 -19.51 22.64 22.58
N GLU A 395 -20.54 23.17 23.26
CA GLU A 395 -21.53 24.04 22.64
C GLU A 395 -21.02 25.50 22.61
N ASP A 396 -20.94 26.08 21.41
CA ASP A 396 -20.74 27.50 21.14
C ASP A 396 -22.05 28.17 20.72
N ALA A 397 -22.27 29.41 21.17
CA ALA A 397 -23.53 30.10 20.94
C ALA A 397 -23.74 30.53 19.47
N GLU A 398 -22.67 30.63 18.68
CA GLU A 398 -22.72 31.09 17.28
C GLU A 398 -22.66 29.92 16.29
N GLN A 399 -21.81 28.92 16.56
CA GLN A 399 -21.52 27.80 15.64
C GLN A 399 -22.12 26.45 16.08
N GLY A 400 -22.81 26.36 17.22
CA GLY A 400 -23.34 25.09 17.73
C GLY A 400 -22.24 24.21 18.30
N GLN A 401 -22.19 22.93 17.94
CA GLN A 401 -21.15 22.01 18.42
C GLN A 401 -19.80 22.33 17.77
N VAL A 402 -18.76 22.47 18.58
CA VAL A 402 -17.39 22.78 18.14
C VAL A 402 -16.37 21.97 18.95
N TYR A 403 -15.19 21.73 18.38
CA TYR A 403 -14.07 21.15 19.13
C TYR A 403 -13.26 22.26 19.82
N GLU A 404 -13.02 22.11 21.12
CA GLU A 404 -12.15 22.97 21.93
C GLU A 404 -10.82 22.28 22.21
N PHE A 405 -9.73 22.99 21.94
CA PHE A 405 -8.34 22.56 22.10
C PHE A 405 -7.65 23.45 23.14
N ALA A 406 -6.85 22.87 24.03
CA ALA A 406 -6.25 23.58 25.17
C ALA A 406 -4.78 23.21 25.40
N ILE A 407 -3.88 24.14 25.09
CA ILE A 407 -2.43 23.93 25.27
C ILE A 407 -2.03 24.29 26.70
N ASN A 408 -1.60 23.28 27.45
CA ASN A 408 -1.17 23.39 28.84
C ASN A 408 0.34 23.67 28.96
N GLU A 409 0.95 23.31 30.10
CA GLU A 409 2.38 23.52 30.36
C GLU A 409 3.29 22.65 29.48
N ALA A 410 2.85 21.45 29.10
CA ALA A 410 3.60 20.59 28.18
C ALA A 410 3.37 21.03 26.73
N PRO A 411 4.42 21.24 25.93
CA PRO A 411 4.29 21.52 24.50
C PRO A 411 3.57 20.39 23.77
N THR A 412 2.67 20.75 22.86
CA THR A 412 1.90 19.81 22.06
C THR A 412 1.39 20.51 20.79
N VAL A 413 1.06 19.71 19.77
CA VAL A 413 0.34 20.10 18.57
C VAL A 413 -0.96 19.29 18.51
N MET A 414 -2.02 19.92 18.02
CA MET A 414 -3.37 19.33 18.02
C MET A 414 -4.09 19.61 16.71
N GLY A 415 -5.09 18.79 16.43
CA GLY A 415 -5.96 18.94 15.28
C GLY A 415 -6.78 17.68 15.05
N PHE A 416 -6.90 17.26 13.80
CA PHE A 416 -7.67 16.09 13.37
C PHE A 416 -6.74 15.11 12.65
N ILE A 417 -6.97 13.81 12.83
CA ILE A 417 -6.07 12.75 12.36
C ILE A 417 -6.86 11.52 11.92
N SER A 418 -6.43 10.86 10.84
CA SER A 418 -7.04 9.62 10.33
C SER A 418 -6.12 8.39 10.40
N ARG A 419 -5.07 8.44 11.22
CA ARG A 419 -4.14 7.31 11.41
C ARG A 419 -4.71 6.30 12.41
N ALA A 420 -4.66 5.01 12.07
CA ALA A 420 -5.25 3.91 12.84
C ALA A 420 -4.93 3.94 14.34
N GLN A 421 -3.69 4.24 14.70
CA GLN A 421 -3.24 4.29 16.10
C GLN A 421 -3.97 5.32 16.99
N PHE A 422 -4.61 6.33 16.38
CA PHE A 422 -5.28 7.42 17.10
C PHE A 422 -6.80 7.39 16.98
N ILE A 423 -7.34 6.45 16.21
CA ILE A 423 -8.77 6.23 16.10
C ILE A 423 -9.22 5.39 17.29
N THR A 424 -10.07 6.01 18.12
CA THR A 424 -10.58 5.40 19.35
C THR A 424 -12.07 5.10 19.28
N ASP A 425 -12.74 5.58 18.24
CA ASP A 425 -14.13 5.26 17.95
C ASP A 425 -14.20 3.87 17.31
N PRO A 426 -15.00 2.92 17.83
CA PRO A 426 -15.16 1.60 17.23
C PRO A 426 -15.75 1.62 15.81
N GLU A 427 -16.41 2.70 15.42
CA GLU A 427 -16.94 2.91 14.06
C GLU A 427 -15.94 3.64 13.15
N GLY A 428 -14.81 4.08 13.70
CA GLY A 428 -13.78 4.80 12.97
C GLY A 428 -12.77 3.88 12.32
N GLU A 429 -12.41 4.19 11.08
CA GLU A 429 -11.41 3.47 10.31
C GLU A 429 -10.36 4.42 9.76
N ALA A 430 -9.12 3.94 9.66
CA ALA A 430 -8.02 4.74 9.16
C ALA A 430 -8.13 4.94 7.66
N ALA A 431 -8.27 6.20 7.25
CA ALA A 431 -8.43 6.55 5.85
C ALA A 431 -7.68 7.85 5.54
N PRO A 432 -6.44 7.78 5.01
CA PRO A 432 -5.85 8.95 4.36
C PRO A 432 -6.76 9.40 3.22
N PHE A 433 -6.87 10.71 3.03
CA PHE A 433 -7.75 11.32 2.05
C PHE A 433 -7.00 11.72 0.79
N ASP A 434 -7.48 11.25 -0.35
CA ASP A 434 -6.98 11.63 -1.67
C ASP A 434 -7.65 12.92 -2.15
N ALA A 435 -6.92 14.03 -2.03
CA ALA A 435 -7.31 15.33 -2.54
C ALA A 435 -6.70 15.65 -3.91
N SER A 436 -5.88 14.75 -4.49
CA SER A 436 -5.16 15.01 -5.72
C SER A 436 -6.05 15.32 -6.93
N PRO A 437 -7.26 14.74 -7.10
CA PRO A 437 -8.16 15.12 -8.21
C PRO A 437 -8.68 16.55 -8.16
N MET A 438 -8.59 17.22 -7.00
CA MET A 438 -8.98 18.62 -6.82
C MET A 438 -7.79 19.51 -6.43
N GLU A 439 -6.55 19.11 -6.74
CA GLU A 439 -5.38 19.90 -6.35
C GLU A 439 -5.43 21.35 -6.90
N GLU A 440 -5.92 21.54 -8.12
CA GLU A 440 -6.01 22.85 -8.76
C GLU A 440 -7.21 23.70 -8.28
N THR A 441 -8.29 23.07 -7.82
CA THR A 441 -9.61 23.69 -7.60
C THR A 441 -10.06 23.67 -6.14
N GLY A 442 -9.47 22.81 -5.31
CA GLY A 442 -9.86 22.57 -3.93
C GLY A 442 -8.97 23.28 -2.92
N SER A 443 -9.48 23.38 -1.69
CA SER A 443 -8.81 23.99 -0.56
C SER A 443 -9.13 23.25 0.74
N VAL A 444 -8.23 23.36 1.72
CA VAL A 444 -8.53 23.04 3.13
C VAL A 444 -9.16 24.26 3.78
N LYS A 445 -10.31 24.08 4.43
CA LYS A 445 -11.10 25.16 5.04
C LYS A 445 -11.45 24.84 6.48
N PHE A 446 -11.45 25.86 7.33
CA PHE A 446 -11.93 25.77 8.70
C PHE A 446 -12.21 27.15 9.30
N ASP A 447 -13.07 27.17 10.31
CA ASP A 447 -13.29 28.32 11.18
C ASP A 447 -12.54 28.14 12.50
N LEU A 448 -11.92 29.21 13.00
CA LEU A 448 -11.17 29.23 14.25
C LEU A 448 -11.65 30.37 15.15
N LYS A 449 -11.76 30.10 16.46
CA LYS A 449 -11.96 31.14 17.50
C LYS A 449 -11.03 30.92 18.68
N VAL A 450 -10.11 31.85 18.91
CA VAL A 450 -9.24 31.82 20.09
C VAL A 450 -9.99 32.37 21.29
N THR A 451 -10.29 31.54 22.28
CA THR A 451 -11.02 31.95 23.50
C THR A 451 -10.07 32.45 24.59
N SER A 452 -8.85 31.92 24.63
CA SER A 452 -7.75 32.36 25.50
C SER A 452 -6.46 32.46 24.70
N LEU A 453 -5.80 33.62 24.75
CA LEU A 453 -4.49 33.81 24.12
C LEU A 453 -3.40 33.08 24.91
N PRO A 454 -2.34 32.58 24.24
CA PRO A 454 -1.16 32.05 24.91
C PRO A 454 -0.50 33.10 25.79
N ALA A 455 0.24 32.65 26.81
CA ALA A 455 1.01 33.52 27.69
C ALA A 455 1.98 34.42 26.90
N ASN A 456 2.50 33.93 25.77
CA ASN A 456 3.22 34.70 24.79
C ASN A 456 2.28 35.18 23.66
N ALA A 457 1.66 36.35 23.84
CA ALA A 457 0.71 36.92 22.87
C ALA A 457 1.31 37.32 21.51
N THR A 458 2.63 37.21 21.31
CA THR A 458 3.30 37.48 20.02
C THR A 458 3.78 36.20 19.33
N THR A 459 3.30 35.03 19.75
CA THR A 459 3.65 33.78 19.08
C THR A 459 3.04 33.71 17.67
N ASN A 460 3.77 33.09 16.75
CA ASN A 460 3.26 32.79 15.43
C ASN A 460 2.33 31.57 15.52
N TRP A 461 1.17 31.68 14.90
CA TRP A 461 0.29 30.54 14.69
C TRP A 461 0.61 29.90 13.34
N LEU A 462 0.61 28.58 13.34
CA LEU A 462 0.95 27.75 12.20
C LEU A 462 -0.24 26.86 11.86
N PHE A 463 -0.43 26.69 10.55
CA PHE A 463 -1.22 25.61 9.97
C PHE A 463 -0.21 24.57 9.47
N LYS A 464 -0.36 23.33 9.91
CA LYS A 464 0.44 22.21 9.41
C LYS A 464 -0.50 21.10 8.96
N ILE A 465 -0.18 20.51 7.83
CA ILE A 465 -0.90 19.39 7.24
C ILE A 465 0.12 18.33 6.85
N GLU A 466 -0.22 17.06 7.08
CA GLU A 466 0.67 15.91 6.80
C GLU A 466 -0.05 14.89 5.93
N SER A 467 0.75 14.09 5.23
CA SER A 467 0.29 12.91 4.49
C SER A 467 1.26 11.75 4.64
N SER A 468 0.79 10.54 4.31
CA SER A 468 1.59 9.32 4.26
C SER A 468 2.32 9.03 5.58
N GLU A 469 1.58 8.99 6.69
CA GLU A 469 2.08 8.79 8.06
C GLU A 469 3.11 9.84 8.50
N GLY A 470 3.11 11.02 7.88
CA GLY A 470 4.05 12.12 8.18
C GLY A 470 5.29 12.14 7.30
N SER A 471 5.35 11.27 6.29
CA SER A 471 6.44 11.24 5.31
C SER A 471 6.54 12.55 4.53
N THR A 472 5.41 13.23 4.29
CA THR A 472 5.39 14.58 3.72
C THR A 472 4.53 15.51 4.57
N ALA A 473 4.83 16.81 4.51
CA ALA A 473 4.09 17.82 5.24
C ALA A 473 4.24 19.20 4.60
N ALA A 474 3.21 20.03 4.73
CA ALA A 474 3.29 21.47 4.50
C ALA A 474 3.04 22.21 5.81
N GLU A 475 3.88 23.19 6.12
CA GLU A 475 3.74 24.06 7.28
C GLU A 475 3.76 25.52 6.83
N LEU A 476 2.68 26.24 7.10
CA LEU A 476 2.48 27.63 6.69
C LEU A 476 2.08 28.50 7.88
N PRO A 477 2.42 29.80 7.89
CA PRO A 477 1.80 30.77 8.79
C PRO A 477 0.27 30.72 8.66
N LEU A 478 -0.45 30.61 9.77
CA LEU A 478 -1.91 30.51 9.78
C LEU A 478 -2.58 31.68 9.02
N MET A 479 -1.97 32.87 9.10
CA MET A 479 -2.50 34.08 8.46
C MET A 479 -2.40 34.09 6.94
N ASP A 480 -1.61 33.21 6.33
CA ASP A 480 -1.54 33.12 4.88
C ASP A 480 -2.85 32.58 4.28
N GLY A 481 -3.67 31.90 5.09
CA GLY A 481 -5.01 31.40 4.69
C GLY A 481 -6.18 32.28 5.12
N TYR A 482 -5.98 33.46 5.72
CA TYR A 482 -7.10 34.24 6.28
C TYR A 482 -8.08 34.76 5.21
N VAL A 483 -9.37 34.39 5.34
CA VAL A 483 -10.46 34.80 4.45
C VAL A 483 -11.16 36.04 5.00
N GLY A 484 -10.47 37.19 4.91
CA GLY A 484 -11.04 38.46 5.34
C GLY A 484 -10.30 39.69 4.79
N PRO A 485 -10.75 40.92 5.08
CA PRO A 485 -10.11 42.13 4.59
C PRO A 485 -8.64 42.21 5.05
N ALA A 486 -7.71 42.31 4.11
CA ALA A 486 -6.27 42.31 4.39
C ALA A 486 -5.80 43.46 5.31
N ASP A 487 -6.56 44.56 5.38
CA ASP A 487 -6.30 45.69 6.27
C ASP A 487 -6.70 45.43 7.73
N THR A 488 -7.40 44.32 7.98
CA THR A 488 -7.80 43.83 9.31
C THR A 488 -7.05 42.57 9.77
N ALA A 489 -6.28 41.94 8.88
CA ALA A 489 -5.49 40.76 9.20
C ALA A 489 -4.35 41.10 10.18
N GLY A 490 -4.48 40.64 11.43
CA GLY A 490 -3.41 40.69 12.43
C GLY A 490 -2.38 39.57 12.22
N ALA A 491 -1.24 39.60 12.91
CA ALA A 491 -0.26 38.51 12.87
C ALA A 491 -0.69 37.28 13.72
N THR A 492 -1.77 37.40 14.46
CA THR A 492 -2.30 36.42 15.42
C THR A 492 -3.83 36.51 15.43
N PRO A 493 -4.56 35.40 15.60
CA PRO A 493 -6.02 35.41 15.60
C PRO A 493 -6.60 36.35 16.67
N GLU A 494 -7.68 37.06 16.35
CA GLU A 494 -8.33 37.95 17.32
C GLU A 494 -9.06 37.15 18.42
N GLN A 495 -8.78 37.47 19.68
CA GLN A 495 -9.40 36.76 20.80
C GLN A 495 -10.91 37.00 20.82
N GLY A 496 -11.69 35.91 20.82
CA GLY A 496 -13.13 35.91 20.94
C GLY A 496 -13.89 36.16 19.64
N VAL A 497 -13.20 36.21 18.50
CA VAL A 497 -13.79 36.39 17.17
C VAL A 497 -13.66 35.07 16.39
N TRP A 498 -14.72 34.70 15.65
CA TRP A 498 -14.64 33.63 14.65
C TRP A 498 -14.01 34.19 13.37
N GLU A 499 -12.95 33.53 12.92
CA GLU A 499 -12.21 33.84 11.70
C GLU A 499 -12.19 32.61 10.80
N SER A 500 -12.36 32.81 9.50
CA SER A 500 -12.34 31.73 8.50
C SER A 500 -11.00 31.67 7.79
N TYR A 501 -10.52 30.45 7.55
CA TYR A 501 -9.24 30.17 6.93
C TYR A 501 -9.42 29.21 5.75
N GLU A 502 -8.70 29.47 4.66
CA GLU A 502 -8.69 28.70 3.43
C GLU A 502 -7.27 28.59 2.87
N PHE A 503 -6.79 27.36 2.68
CA PHE A 503 -5.49 27.05 2.11
C PHE A 503 -5.67 26.24 0.82
N PRO A 504 -5.37 26.82 -0.36
CA PRO A 504 -5.48 26.10 -1.63
C PRO A 504 -4.57 24.87 -1.68
N LEU A 505 -5.09 23.73 -2.15
CA LEU A 505 -4.32 22.48 -2.24
C LEU A 505 -3.07 22.63 -3.11
N SER A 506 -3.17 23.31 -4.25
CA SER A 506 -2.03 23.67 -5.10
C SER A 506 -0.89 24.40 -4.37
N THR A 507 -1.20 25.20 -3.34
CA THR A 507 -0.18 25.88 -2.52
C THR A 507 0.48 24.92 -1.55
N LEU A 508 -0.28 23.98 -1.00
CA LEU A 508 0.22 22.94 -0.10
C LEU A 508 1.09 21.93 -0.86
N ALA A 509 0.68 21.51 -2.05
CA ALA A 509 1.47 20.67 -2.95
C ALA A 509 2.80 21.33 -3.31
N ALA A 510 2.77 22.62 -3.67
CA ALA A 510 3.99 23.38 -3.94
C ALA A 510 4.90 23.55 -2.70
N ALA A 511 4.35 23.43 -1.49
CA ALA A 511 5.10 23.43 -0.23
C ALA A 511 5.65 22.03 0.14
N GLY A 512 5.40 21.00 -0.67
CA GLY A 512 5.94 19.64 -0.50
C GLY A 512 4.98 18.63 0.12
N LEU A 513 3.69 18.95 0.23
CA LEU A 513 2.66 17.98 0.64
C LEU A 513 2.28 17.06 -0.53
N ASP A 514 2.28 15.76 -0.31
CA ASP A 514 1.58 14.80 -1.17
C ASP A 514 0.08 14.87 -0.88
N THR A 515 -0.69 15.38 -1.84
CA THR A 515 -2.15 15.59 -1.74
C THR A 515 -2.96 14.31 -1.88
N SER A 516 -2.33 13.19 -2.27
CA SER A 516 -3.03 11.92 -2.51
C SER A 516 -3.31 11.10 -1.24
N ALA A 517 -2.73 11.48 -0.11
CA ALA A 517 -2.80 10.69 1.13
C ALA A 517 -2.83 11.53 2.41
N ILE A 518 -3.57 12.65 2.40
CA ILE A 518 -3.65 13.58 3.54
C ILE A 518 -4.25 12.86 4.75
N ASP A 519 -3.54 12.86 5.89
CA ASP A 519 -3.95 12.10 7.07
C ASP A 519 -3.97 12.90 8.38
N VAL A 520 -3.47 14.14 8.36
CA VAL A 520 -3.47 15.03 9.55
C VAL A 520 -3.66 16.48 9.15
N ILE A 521 -4.52 17.20 9.89
CA ILE A 521 -4.61 18.66 9.86
C ILE A 521 -4.39 19.20 11.28
N MET A 522 -3.49 20.18 11.42
CA MET A 522 -3.12 20.79 12.70
C MET A 522 -3.13 22.31 12.63
N VAL A 523 -3.56 22.93 13.73
CA VAL A 523 -3.44 24.38 13.96
C VAL A 523 -2.84 24.59 15.34
N PHE A 524 -1.71 25.28 15.43
CA PHE A 524 -1.05 25.48 16.72
C PHE A 524 -0.18 26.75 16.75
N PRO A 525 -0.01 27.38 17.92
CA PRO A 525 1.07 28.33 18.14
C PRO A 525 2.42 27.61 18.09
N ALA A 526 3.47 28.30 17.61
CA ALA A 526 4.81 27.74 17.45
C ALA A 526 5.27 26.90 18.66
N TRP A 527 6.03 25.84 18.41
CA TRP A 527 6.44 24.86 19.42
C TRP A 527 6.95 25.53 20.72
N ASP A 528 6.49 25.04 21.86
CA ASP A 528 6.85 25.52 23.21
C ASP A 528 6.44 26.98 23.53
N THR A 529 5.57 27.60 22.73
CA THR A 529 5.09 28.97 22.98
C THR A 529 3.59 29.07 23.30
N GLY A 530 2.87 27.96 23.18
CA GLY A 530 1.41 27.91 23.24
C GLY A 530 0.78 27.86 24.62
N ASN A 531 1.56 27.79 25.70
CA ASN A 531 1.04 27.58 27.05
C ASN A 531 -0.06 28.60 27.41
N GLY A 532 -1.24 28.10 27.80
CA GLY A 532 -2.42 28.88 28.17
C GLY A 532 -3.35 29.24 27.00
N ALA A 533 -3.02 28.85 25.77
CA ALA A 533 -3.91 29.03 24.63
C ALA A 533 -5.09 28.06 24.71
N VAL A 534 -6.29 28.59 24.48
CA VAL A 534 -7.51 27.80 24.28
C VAL A 534 -8.18 28.33 23.02
N TYR A 535 -8.51 27.43 22.10
CA TYR A 535 -9.13 27.78 20.83
C TYR A 535 -10.15 26.74 20.42
N ARG A 536 -11.06 27.14 19.54
CA ARG A 536 -12.16 26.32 19.02
C ARG A 536 -12.09 26.24 17.52
N MET A 537 -12.43 25.07 16.97
CA MET A 537 -12.53 24.86 15.53
C MET A 537 -13.92 24.34 15.15
N ALA A 538 -14.40 24.81 13.99
CA ALA A 538 -15.66 24.42 13.38
C ALA A 538 -15.50 24.33 11.86
N ASN A 539 -16.43 23.67 11.17
CA ASN A 539 -16.53 23.65 9.71
C ASN A 539 -15.22 23.24 9.02
N VAL A 540 -14.58 22.17 9.51
CA VAL A 540 -13.32 21.66 9.01
C VAL A 540 -13.59 20.74 7.83
N GLU A 541 -13.05 21.09 6.66
CA GLU A 541 -13.27 20.33 5.42
C GLU A 541 -12.10 20.47 4.44
N ILE A 542 -12.02 19.52 3.49
CA ILE A 542 -11.20 19.59 2.29
C ILE A 542 -12.18 19.54 1.12
N SER A 543 -12.32 20.65 0.38
CA SER A 543 -13.43 20.79 -0.56
C SER A 543 -13.12 21.70 -1.76
N GLN A 544 -13.84 21.46 -2.86
CA GLN A 544 -13.98 22.37 -4.00
C GLN A 544 -15.43 22.85 -4.18
N GLU A 545 -15.63 23.95 -4.92
CA GLU A 545 -16.97 24.39 -5.33
C GLU A 545 -17.58 23.40 -6.34
N GLY A 546 -18.88 23.08 -6.22
CA GLY A 546 -19.61 22.26 -7.20
C GLY A 546 -19.76 20.77 -6.87
N GLY A 547 -19.11 20.26 -5.82
CA GLY A 547 -19.27 18.88 -5.36
C GLY A 547 -18.44 17.87 -6.17
N VAL A 548 -19.03 16.70 -6.48
CA VAL A 548 -18.35 15.65 -7.24
C VAL A 548 -18.15 16.13 -8.68
N THR A 549 -16.91 16.14 -9.12
CA THR A 549 -16.54 16.54 -10.49
C THR A 549 -15.76 15.43 -11.15
N TYR A 550 -16.21 15.02 -12.33
CA TYR A 550 -15.54 14.05 -13.18
C TYR A 550 -14.72 14.76 -14.26
N PRO A 551 -13.63 14.16 -14.77
CA PRO A 551 -12.88 14.76 -15.86
C PRO A 551 -13.76 14.88 -17.11
N GLU A 552 -13.74 16.05 -17.74
CA GLU A 552 -14.47 16.34 -18.99
C GLU A 552 -13.48 16.80 -20.07
N LEU A 553 -13.66 16.31 -21.28
CA LEU A 553 -12.93 16.78 -22.46
C LEU A 553 -13.90 17.15 -23.56
N VAL A 554 -13.96 18.45 -23.88
CA VAL A 554 -14.63 18.96 -25.08
C VAL A 554 -13.60 19.06 -26.21
N ILE A 555 -13.79 18.23 -27.24
CA ILE A 555 -12.95 18.20 -28.44
C ILE A 555 -13.46 19.22 -29.45
N PHE A 556 -14.78 19.30 -29.62
CA PHE A 556 -15.42 20.23 -30.53
C PHE A 556 -16.85 20.56 -30.04
N GLU A 557 -17.16 21.85 -29.91
CA GLU A 557 -18.51 22.37 -29.66
C GLU A 557 -18.68 23.59 -30.59
N GLU A 558 -18.48 24.82 -30.12
CA GLU A 558 -18.53 26.02 -30.98
C GLU A 558 -17.18 26.40 -31.62
N GLY A 559 -16.30 25.40 -31.78
CA GLY A 559 -14.96 25.56 -32.31
C GLY A 559 -14.01 24.45 -31.90
N GLN A 560 -12.94 24.30 -32.67
CA GLN A 560 -11.95 23.26 -32.46
C GLN A 560 -11.14 23.48 -31.17
N ASN A 561 -10.96 22.42 -30.38
CA ASN A 561 -9.96 22.38 -29.32
C ASN A 561 -8.54 22.45 -29.93
N PRO A 562 -7.70 23.46 -29.60
CA PRO A 562 -6.36 23.60 -30.17
C PRO A 562 -5.42 22.42 -29.91
N ASN A 563 -5.64 21.68 -28.81
CA ASN A 563 -4.86 20.51 -28.47
C ASN A 563 -5.34 19.25 -29.21
N TRP A 564 -6.57 19.24 -29.71
CA TRP A 564 -7.19 18.13 -30.44
C TRP A 564 -7.66 18.58 -31.83
N PRO A 565 -6.73 18.96 -32.74
CA PRO A 565 -7.10 19.43 -34.06
C PRO A 565 -7.80 18.40 -34.93
N MET A 566 -8.66 18.90 -35.84
CA MET A 566 -9.21 18.08 -36.91
C MET A 566 -8.10 17.59 -37.82
N TRP A 567 -8.17 16.32 -38.19
CA TRP A 567 -7.08 15.61 -38.85
C TRP A 567 -7.56 14.62 -39.91
N ASP A 568 -6.73 14.44 -40.93
CA ASP A 568 -6.85 13.45 -42.01
C ASP A 568 -5.60 12.56 -41.97
N CYS A 569 -5.79 11.24 -41.80
CA CYS A 569 -4.70 10.27 -41.68
C CYS A 569 -3.67 10.30 -42.80
N CYS A 570 -4.13 10.73 -43.97
CA CYS A 570 -3.54 10.37 -45.24
C CYS A 570 -3.35 11.60 -46.14
N GLY A 571 -3.78 12.78 -45.67
CA GLY A 571 -3.56 14.08 -46.29
C GLY A 571 -4.32 14.28 -47.61
N GLY A 572 -5.47 13.60 -47.78
CA GLY A 572 -6.29 13.64 -48.99
C GLY A 572 -7.19 14.88 -49.08
N SER A 573 -7.58 15.45 -47.94
CA SER A 573 -8.27 16.74 -47.82
C SER A 573 -7.96 17.41 -46.47
N THR A 574 -8.42 18.65 -46.30
CA THR A 574 -8.28 19.39 -45.03
C THR A 574 -9.67 19.62 -44.46
N PRO A 575 -9.99 19.07 -43.28
CA PRO A 575 -11.24 19.38 -42.58
C PRO A 575 -11.38 20.88 -42.32
N THR A 576 -12.62 21.38 -42.26
CA THR A 576 -12.89 22.81 -42.05
C THR A 576 -13.98 23.03 -41.01
N GLU A 577 -13.92 24.17 -40.32
CA GLU A 577 -15.03 24.66 -39.50
C GLU A 577 -16.07 25.31 -40.44
N GLU A 578 -17.31 24.84 -40.39
CA GLU A 578 -18.40 25.33 -41.23
C GLU A 578 -19.62 25.65 -40.39
N MET A 579 -20.22 26.81 -40.63
CA MET A 579 -21.50 27.17 -40.01
C MET A 579 -22.63 26.29 -40.60
N ASP A 580 -23.45 25.68 -39.75
CA ASP A 580 -24.62 24.89 -40.17
C ASP A 580 -25.92 25.71 -40.11
N ASP A 581 -26.63 25.67 -38.99
CA ASP A 581 -27.85 26.44 -38.74
C ASP A 581 -27.80 27.17 -37.38
N GLU A 582 -28.89 27.84 -37.01
CA GLU A 582 -28.96 28.63 -35.77
C GLU A 582 -28.96 27.75 -34.50
N GLU A 583 -29.18 26.44 -34.63
CA GLU A 583 -29.21 25.47 -33.52
C GLU A 583 -27.86 24.80 -33.28
N HIS A 584 -27.10 24.48 -34.34
CA HIS A 584 -25.82 23.74 -34.26
C HIS A 584 -24.57 24.60 -34.53
N GLY A 585 -24.74 25.92 -34.71
CA GLY A 585 -23.61 26.85 -34.76
C GLY A 585 -22.49 26.47 -35.74
N LEU A 586 -21.25 26.50 -35.23
CA LEU A 586 -20.05 26.12 -35.97
C LEU A 586 -19.82 24.61 -35.85
N THR A 587 -19.54 23.91 -36.96
CA THR A 587 -19.40 22.44 -37.00
C THR A 587 -18.11 22.00 -37.68
N ALA A 588 -17.60 20.82 -37.33
CA ALA A 588 -16.43 20.21 -37.97
C ALA A 588 -16.84 19.44 -39.23
N GLU A 589 -16.51 19.95 -40.43
CA GLU A 589 -16.85 19.32 -41.71
C GLU A 589 -15.69 18.47 -42.27
N PHE A 590 -16.02 17.22 -42.61
CA PHE A 590 -15.11 16.23 -43.19
C PHE A 590 -15.57 15.80 -44.58
N ARG A 591 -14.62 15.62 -45.51
CA ARG A 591 -14.88 15.34 -46.93
C ARG A 591 -14.02 14.18 -47.43
N ILE A 592 -14.66 13.08 -47.84
CA ILE A 592 -13.94 11.91 -48.37
C ILE A 592 -13.87 11.98 -49.90
N GLY A 593 -12.64 12.14 -50.40
CA GLY A 593 -12.33 12.19 -51.83
C GLY A 593 -12.19 10.81 -52.48
N ALA A 594 -11.57 10.79 -53.67
CA ALA A 594 -11.32 9.55 -54.42
C ALA A 594 -10.22 8.68 -53.78
N ASP A 595 -9.29 9.30 -53.05
CA ASP A 595 -8.27 8.60 -52.28
C ASP A 595 -8.85 8.23 -50.90
N PRO A 596 -8.87 6.93 -50.51
CA PRO A 596 -9.39 6.51 -49.21
C PRO A 596 -8.63 7.14 -48.05
N THR A 597 -9.37 7.60 -47.04
CA THR A 597 -8.84 8.21 -45.82
C THR A 597 -9.79 7.97 -44.64
N VAL A 598 -9.29 8.15 -43.42
CA VAL A 598 -10.05 8.22 -42.17
C VAL A 598 -9.75 9.57 -41.50
N MET A 599 -10.77 10.16 -40.88
CA MET A 599 -10.70 11.51 -40.35
C MET A 599 -11.34 11.60 -38.98
N GLY A 600 -10.89 12.59 -38.21
CA GLY A 600 -11.42 12.90 -36.89
C GLY A 600 -10.52 13.89 -36.17
N PHE A 601 -10.23 13.63 -34.90
CA PHE A 601 -9.47 14.50 -34.00
C PHE A 601 -8.30 13.75 -33.38
N ILE A 602 -7.17 14.44 -33.16
CA ILE A 602 -5.91 13.83 -32.71
C ILE A 602 -5.14 14.78 -31.80
N THR A 603 -4.54 14.28 -30.73
CA THR A 603 -3.67 15.08 -29.83
C THR A 603 -2.17 14.84 -30.06
N ARG A 604 -1.82 13.89 -30.92
CA ARG A 604 -0.42 13.50 -31.18
C ARG A 604 0.39 14.65 -31.82
N PRO A 605 1.57 15.01 -31.28
CA PRO A 605 2.36 16.16 -31.74
C PRO A 605 2.79 16.09 -33.21
N GLU A 606 3.13 14.91 -33.71
CA GLU A 606 3.53 14.70 -35.11
C GLU A 606 2.42 15.01 -36.11
N SER A 607 1.16 15.04 -35.65
CA SER A 607 -0.01 15.39 -36.45
C SER A 607 -0.54 16.81 -36.15
N GLY A 608 0.21 17.58 -35.35
CA GLY A 608 -0.11 18.96 -34.99
C GLY A 608 -0.95 19.11 -33.72
N GLY A 609 -1.18 18.03 -32.97
CA GLY A 609 -1.87 18.07 -31.68
C GLY A 609 -1.01 18.55 -30.51
N GLY A 610 -1.64 18.69 -29.35
CA GLY A 610 -1.07 19.34 -28.16
C GLY A 610 -0.19 18.47 -27.25
N ASP A 611 -0.01 17.18 -27.55
CA ASP A 611 0.60 16.18 -26.65
C ASP A 611 -0.19 15.97 -25.34
N THR A 612 -1.51 15.96 -25.44
CA THR A 612 -2.43 15.85 -24.28
C THR A 612 -3.37 14.67 -24.48
N PRO A 613 -2.88 13.42 -24.34
CA PRO A 613 -3.76 12.26 -24.26
C PRO A 613 -4.74 12.43 -23.08
N PHE A 614 -5.94 11.92 -23.25
CA PHE A 614 -7.01 12.04 -22.26
C PHE A 614 -7.13 10.75 -21.45
N ASP A 615 -7.07 10.89 -20.13
CA ASP A 615 -7.35 9.82 -19.17
C ASP A 615 -8.84 9.80 -18.84
N ALA A 616 -9.54 8.79 -19.34
CA ALA A 616 -10.95 8.54 -19.10
C ALA A 616 -11.19 7.45 -18.04
N THR A 617 -10.18 7.07 -17.25
CA THR A 617 -10.31 5.99 -16.25
C THR A 617 -11.39 6.31 -15.22
N ALA A 618 -11.47 7.55 -14.76
CA ALA A 618 -12.52 8.03 -13.86
C ALA A 618 -13.93 8.08 -14.49
N LEU A 619 -14.05 7.87 -15.80
CA LEU A 619 -15.32 7.82 -16.55
C LEU A 619 -15.78 6.39 -16.83
N THR A 620 -15.06 5.37 -16.37
CA THR A 620 -15.39 3.96 -16.65
C THR A 620 -16.71 3.55 -16.03
N ASP A 621 -17.02 4.05 -14.84
CA ASP A 621 -18.37 3.97 -14.26
C ASP A 621 -19.21 5.16 -14.75
N GLY A 622 -20.31 4.89 -15.46
CA GLY A 622 -21.31 5.89 -15.89
C GLY A 622 -20.89 6.93 -16.95
N GLY A 623 -19.61 7.07 -17.28
CA GLY A 623 -19.12 8.09 -18.22
C GLY A 623 -19.35 7.76 -19.70
N LEU A 624 -19.41 8.81 -20.52
CA LEU A 624 -19.87 8.75 -21.90
C LEU A 624 -18.93 9.49 -22.85
N LEU A 625 -18.67 8.89 -24.01
CA LEU A 625 -18.27 9.61 -25.21
C LEU A 625 -19.52 9.92 -26.05
N GLN A 626 -19.72 11.18 -26.40
CA GLN A 626 -20.84 11.62 -27.22
C GLN A 626 -20.37 12.52 -28.35
N PHE A 627 -21.06 12.43 -29.49
CA PHE A 627 -20.99 13.41 -30.55
C PHE A 627 -22.30 13.43 -31.35
N ASP A 628 -22.61 14.58 -31.93
CA ASP A 628 -23.65 14.73 -32.92
C ASP A 628 -23.05 14.64 -34.32
N MET A 629 -23.78 14.01 -35.24
CA MET A 629 -23.35 13.84 -36.63
C MET A 629 -24.47 14.13 -37.62
N ARG A 630 -24.13 14.83 -38.69
CA ARG A 630 -24.98 15.00 -39.88
C ARG A 630 -24.27 14.58 -41.15
N VAL A 631 -24.88 13.67 -41.92
CA VAL A 631 -24.41 13.34 -43.28
C VAL A 631 -24.99 14.35 -44.26
N VAL A 632 -24.14 15.26 -44.77
CA VAL A 632 -24.51 16.29 -45.75
C VAL A 632 -24.65 15.70 -47.16
N SER A 633 -23.77 14.75 -47.50
CA SER A 633 -23.79 14.00 -48.75
C SER A 633 -23.40 12.55 -48.46
N ALA A 634 -24.25 11.59 -48.83
CA ALA A 634 -23.94 10.18 -48.65
C ALA A 634 -22.76 9.72 -49.53
N PRO A 635 -22.03 8.66 -49.15
CA PRO A 635 -21.02 8.04 -50.01
C PRO A 635 -21.63 7.58 -51.33
N ASN A 636 -20.85 7.60 -52.42
CA ASN A 636 -21.27 7.08 -53.72
C ASN A 636 -21.65 5.58 -53.65
N ASN A 637 -21.11 4.85 -52.68
CA ASN A 637 -21.51 3.50 -52.36
C ASN A 637 -22.60 3.51 -51.28
N ALA A 638 -23.84 3.19 -51.66
CA ALA A 638 -24.99 3.15 -50.75
C ALA A 638 -24.90 2.05 -49.67
N ASP A 639 -24.01 1.06 -49.84
CA ASP A 639 -23.79 -0.02 -48.86
C ASP A 639 -22.61 0.29 -47.90
N ALA A 640 -22.06 1.51 -47.95
CA ALA A 640 -20.97 1.92 -47.06
C ALA A 640 -21.42 1.91 -45.59
N SER A 641 -20.77 1.10 -44.76
CA SER A 641 -20.98 1.10 -43.32
C SER A 641 -20.26 2.28 -42.68
N TRP A 642 -20.89 2.96 -41.74
CA TRP A 642 -20.26 4.03 -40.96
C TRP A 642 -19.67 3.48 -39.68
N LEU A 643 -18.42 3.86 -39.42
CA LEU A 643 -17.62 3.37 -38.32
C LEU A 643 -17.21 4.53 -37.41
N PHE A 644 -17.18 4.24 -36.13
CA PHE A 644 -16.48 4.98 -35.10
C PHE A 644 -15.23 4.21 -34.72
N LYS A 645 -14.09 4.91 -34.58
CA LYS A 645 -12.84 4.33 -34.11
C LYS A 645 -12.18 5.25 -33.10
N ILE A 646 -11.64 4.66 -32.05
CA ILE A 646 -10.91 5.33 -30.98
C ILE A 646 -9.59 4.60 -30.73
N GLU A 647 -8.52 5.34 -30.45
CA GLU A 647 -7.18 4.80 -30.21
C GLU A 647 -6.54 5.41 -28.96
N SER A 648 -5.63 4.66 -28.35
CA SER A 648 -4.86 5.05 -27.17
C SER A 648 -3.38 4.75 -27.37
N ASN A 649 -2.52 5.47 -26.63
CA ASN A 649 -1.09 5.17 -26.51
C ASN A 649 -0.36 4.98 -27.85
N GLY A 650 -0.56 5.89 -28.80
CA GLY A 650 0.06 5.81 -30.12
C GLY A 650 -0.43 4.63 -30.96
N ALA A 651 -1.72 4.27 -30.81
CA ALA A 651 -2.38 3.11 -31.41
C ALA A 651 -1.91 1.75 -30.85
N ALA A 652 -1.41 1.70 -29.62
CA ALA A 652 -1.12 0.44 -28.92
C ALA A 652 -2.41 -0.36 -28.66
N THR A 653 -3.49 0.33 -28.33
CA THR A 653 -4.86 -0.22 -28.25
C THR A 653 -5.81 0.62 -29.10
N ALA A 654 -6.86 -0.02 -29.62
CA ALA A 654 -7.87 0.64 -30.43
C ALA A 654 -9.17 -0.16 -30.46
N VAL A 655 -10.30 0.54 -30.53
CA VAL A 655 -11.63 -0.05 -30.70
C VAL A 655 -12.29 0.56 -31.93
N GLU A 656 -12.86 -0.28 -32.80
CA GLU A 656 -13.57 0.12 -34.02
C GLU A 656 -14.98 -0.52 -34.01
N LEU A 657 -16.01 0.32 -34.15
CA LEU A 657 -17.42 -0.05 -34.00
C LEU A 657 -18.25 0.50 -35.15
N PRO A 658 -19.28 -0.22 -35.62
CA PRO A 658 -20.36 0.40 -36.38
C PRO A 658 -21.04 1.51 -35.57
N LEU A 659 -21.46 2.61 -36.20
CA LEU A 659 -22.24 3.65 -35.51
C LEU A 659 -23.58 3.11 -34.96
N SER A 660 -24.12 2.05 -35.56
CA SER A 660 -25.31 1.37 -35.06
C SER A 660 -25.11 0.62 -33.74
N ASP A 661 -23.87 0.49 -33.26
CA ASP A 661 -23.56 -0.07 -31.94
C ASP A 661 -23.59 1.01 -30.84
N SER A 662 -23.89 2.27 -31.17
CA SER A 662 -24.14 3.32 -30.16
C SER A 662 -25.41 3.01 -29.34
N VAL A 663 -25.59 3.69 -28.21
CA VAL A 663 -26.78 3.56 -27.36
C VAL A 663 -28.09 3.77 -28.14
N GLU A 664 -28.08 4.70 -29.10
CA GLU A 664 -29.23 5.03 -29.93
C GLU A 664 -29.55 3.92 -30.96
N GLY A 665 -28.55 3.12 -31.34
CA GLY A 665 -28.72 1.91 -32.16
C GLY A 665 -29.10 2.19 -33.63
N GLN A 666 -28.72 3.35 -34.18
CA GLN A 666 -29.14 3.80 -35.52
C GLN A 666 -27.97 4.01 -36.47
N ALA A 667 -28.24 3.88 -37.78
CA ALA A 667 -27.29 4.27 -38.81
C ALA A 667 -27.52 5.73 -39.24
N PRO A 668 -26.50 6.42 -39.79
CA PRO A 668 -26.65 7.78 -40.27
C PRO A 668 -27.67 7.93 -41.40
N VAL A 669 -28.52 8.97 -41.29
CA VAL A 669 -29.50 9.37 -42.29
C VAL A 669 -29.06 10.66 -42.97
N GLU A 670 -29.00 10.65 -44.31
CA GLU A 670 -28.60 11.82 -45.09
C GLU A 670 -29.54 13.01 -44.84
N GLY A 671 -28.97 14.13 -44.42
CA GLY A 671 -29.65 15.39 -44.16
C GLY A 671 -30.13 15.61 -42.72
N GLU A 672 -30.10 14.59 -41.87
CA GLU A 672 -30.57 14.63 -40.47
C GLU A 672 -29.39 14.67 -39.49
N TRP A 673 -29.55 15.40 -38.39
CA TRP A 673 -28.66 15.35 -37.23
C TRP A 673 -29.06 14.19 -36.33
N GLN A 674 -28.08 13.40 -35.90
CA GLN A 674 -28.26 12.28 -34.98
C GLN A 674 -27.14 12.27 -33.95
N THR A 675 -27.50 11.99 -32.71
CA THR A 675 -26.56 11.81 -31.60
C THR A 675 -26.09 10.36 -31.56
N TYR A 676 -24.80 10.18 -31.26
CA TYR A 676 -24.19 8.87 -31.05
C TYR A 676 -23.46 8.87 -29.71
N THR A 677 -23.88 7.97 -28.82
CA THR A 677 -23.32 7.82 -27.48
C THR A 677 -22.66 6.44 -27.33
N PHE A 678 -21.44 6.42 -26.79
CA PHE A 678 -20.69 5.20 -26.47
C PHE A 678 -20.26 5.24 -24.99
N PRO A 679 -20.70 4.29 -24.15
CA PRO A 679 -20.22 4.18 -22.77
C PRO A 679 -18.72 3.88 -22.71
N ILE A 680 -18.00 4.50 -21.78
CA ILE A 680 -16.56 4.31 -21.65
C ILE A 680 -16.22 2.89 -21.16
N SER A 681 -17.02 2.35 -20.22
CA SER A 681 -16.94 0.94 -19.80
C SER A 681 -17.01 -0.04 -20.97
N ASP A 682 -17.91 0.18 -21.93
CA ASP A 682 -18.05 -0.68 -23.11
C ASP A 682 -16.81 -0.65 -24.00
N LEU A 683 -16.14 0.51 -24.11
CA LEU A 683 -14.90 0.65 -24.88
C LEU A 683 -13.73 -0.04 -24.17
N GLN A 684 -13.63 0.13 -22.85
CA GLN A 684 -12.62 -0.55 -22.03
C GLN A 684 -12.78 -2.07 -22.08
N ALA A 685 -14.01 -2.58 -21.93
CA ALA A 685 -14.32 -4.01 -22.01
C ALA A 685 -13.96 -4.62 -23.39
N ARG A 686 -13.91 -3.80 -24.43
CA ARG A 686 -13.47 -4.19 -25.79
C ARG A 686 -11.95 -4.08 -25.99
N GLY A 687 -11.19 -3.76 -24.95
CA GLY A 687 -9.74 -3.73 -24.93
C GLY A 687 -9.11 -2.37 -25.26
N LEU A 688 -9.89 -1.28 -25.19
CA LEU A 688 -9.31 0.07 -25.21
C LEU A 688 -8.60 0.35 -23.89
N ASP A 689 -7.40 0.92 -23.96
CA ASP A 689 -6.75 1.51 -22.80
C ASP A 689 -7.32 2.92 -22.60
N VAL A 690 -8.20 3.09 -21.62
CA VAL A 690 -8.90 4.36 -21.39
C VAL A 690 -8.04 5.42 -20.71
N SER A 691 -6.86 5.07 -20.21
CA SER A 691 -5.97 5.99 -19.46
C SER A 691 -5.22 7.00 -20.34
N ALA A 692 -5.18 6.77 -21.66
CA ALA A 692 -4.35 7.56 -22.57
C ALA A 692 -4.93 7.63 -23.99
N ILE A 693 -6.21 8.00 -24.10
CA ILE A 693 -6.91 8.15 -25.38
C ILE A 693 -6.31 9.33 -26.14
N ASP A 694 -5.94 9.13 -27.41
CA ASP A 694 -5.21 10.15 -28.18
C ASP A 694 -5.79 10.43 -29.58
N VAL A 695 -6.75 9.63 -30.05
CA VAL A 695 -7.43 9.80 -31.35
C VAL A 695 -8.89 9.36 -31.29
N ILE A 696 -9.77 10.16 -31.91
CA ILE A 696 -11.15 9.78 -32.24
C ILE A 696 -11.39 9.97 -33.73
N MET A 697 -12.04 9.00 -34.38
CA MET A 697 -12.37 9.03 -35.80
C MET A 697 -13.80 8.56 -36.05
N VAL A 698 -14.47 9.23 -36.98
CA VAL A 698 -15.78 8.81 -37.52
C VAL A 698 -15.66 8.82 -39.03
N PHE A 699 -15.92 7.71 -39.71
CA PHE A 699 -15.70 7.59 -41.15
C PHE A 699 -16.54 6.48 -41.80
N PRO A 700 -16.84 6.58 -43.11
CA PRO A 700 -17.34 5.45 -43.88
C PRO A 700 -16.23 4.41 -44.07
N ALA A 701 -16.56 3.12 -44.00
CA ALA A 701 -15.63 2.00 -44.09
C ALA A 701 -14.61 2.16 -45.24
N TRP A 702 -13.36 1.78 -44.96
CA TRP A 702 -12.21 2.04 -45.83
C TRP A 702 -12.47 1.71 -47.31
N GLY A 703 -12.25 2.70 -48.17
CA GLY A 703 -12.41 2.57 -49.63
C GLY A 703 -13.85 2.60 -50.14
N THR A 704 -14.84 2.81 -49.27
CA THR A 704 -16.26 2.94 -49.67
C THR A 704 -16.81 4.36 -49.55
N GLY A 705 -16.07 5.26 -48.90
CA GLY A 705 -16.51 6.60 -48.54
C GLY A 705 -16.47 7.68 -49.63
N GLU A 706 -15.99 7.40 -50.84
CA GLU A 706 -15.84 8.44 -51.89
C GLU A 706 -17.15 9.23 -52.09
N GLY A 707 -17.09 10.55 -51.99
CA GLY A 707 -18.24 11.45 -52.14
C GLY A 707 -18.96 11.78 -50.84
N ALA A 708 -18.58 11.16 -49.71
CA ALA A 708 -19.16 11.47 -48.41
C ALA A 708 -18.75 12.86 -47.93
N VAL A 709 -19.72 13.63 -47.44
CA VAL A 709 -19.52 14.87 -46.68
C VAL A 709 -20.36 14.78 -45.42
N TYR A 710 -19.74 14.98 -44.27
CA TYR A 710 -20.41 14.90 -42.97
C TYR A 710 -19.86 15.95 -42.02
N ARG A 711 -20.67 16.31 -41.03
CA ARG A 711 -20.37 17.29 -40.00
C ARG A 711 -20.46 16.63 -38.64
N LEU A 712 -19.56 17.00 -37.73
CA LEU A 712 -19.60 16.63 -36.33
C LEU A 712 -19.74 17.89 -35.47
N ASP A 713 -20.46 17.75 -34.37
CA ASP A 713 -20.65 18.76 -33.34
C ASP A 713 -20.76 18.09 -31.95
N ASN A 714 -20.62 18.85 -30.87
CA ASN A 714 -20.72 18.39 -29.49
C ASN A 714 -19.87 17.13 -29.18
N VAL A 715 -18.65 17.07 -29.71
CA VAL A 715 -17.73 15.95 -29.52
C VAL A 715 -17.07 16.07 -28.15
N LYS A 716 -17.49 15.23 -27.19
CA LYS A 716 -17.01 15.31 -25.81
C LYS A 716 -17.01 13.99 -25.05
N PHE A 717 -16.13 13.91 -24.06
CA PHE A 717 -16.16 12.93 -22.97
C PHE A 717 -16.70 13.61 -21.72
N TYR A 718 -17.69 13.01 -21.06
CA TYR A 718 -18.25 13.58 -19.83
C TYR A 718 -18.91 12.50 -18.96
N HIS A 719 -19.14 12.83 -17.68
CA HIS A 719 -20.00 12.05 -16.80
C HIS A 719 -21.33 12.81 -16.57
N PRO A 720 -22.50 12.16 -16.70
CA PRO A 720 -23.80 12.84 -16.53
C PRO A 720 -24.04 13.39 -15.12
N ASP A 721 -23.38 12.83 -14.10
CA ASP A 721 -23.50 13.29 -12.70
C ASP A 721 -22.48 14.37 -12.30
N SER A 722 -21.63 14.85 -13.24
CA SER A 722 -20.69 15.93 -12.96
C SER A 722 -21.45 17.23 -12.60
N GLY A 723 -21.17 17.80 -11.42
CA GLY A 723 -21.86 18.99 -10.90
C GLY A 723 -23.23 18.73 -10.24
N ALA A 724 -23.63 17.46 -10.04
CA ALA A 724 -24.69 17.12 -9.12
C ALA A 724 -24.18 17.27 -7.66
N GLU A 725 -25.05 17.67 -6.72
CA GLU A 725 -24.78 17.35 -5.30
C GLU A 725 -24.59 15.83 -5.24
N ALA A 726 -23.46 15.39 -4.70
CA ALA A 726 -23.02 14.00 -4.68
C ALA A 726 -24.24 13.07 -4.56
N PRO A 727 -24.58 12.24 -5.58
CA PRO A 727 -25.55 11.20 -5.34
C PRO A 727 -24.97 10.35 -4.22
N ALA A 728 -25.81 9.97 -3.24
CA ALA A 728 -25.46 8.93 -2.29
C ALA A 728 -25.21 7.66 -3.12
N GLY A 729 -23.95 7.47 -3.54
CA GLY A 729 -23.55 6.42 -4.46
C GLY A 729 -23.96 5.08 -3.88
N GLY A 730 -24.65 4.29 -4.69
CA GLY A 730 -25.03 2.96 -4.30
C GLY A 730 -25.86 2.26 -5.36
N ILE A 731 -25.82 0.93 -5.33
CA ILE A 731 -26.61 0.05 -6.17
C ILE A 731 -27.44 -0.88 -5.28
N THR A 732 -28.75 -0.95 -5.53
CA THR A 732 -29.60 -2.00 -4.97
C THR A 732 -29.59 -3.18 -5.94
N LEU A 733 -28.79 -4.20 -5.65
CA LEU A 733 -28.61 -5.40 -6.48
C LEU A 733 -29.88 -6.26 -6.55
N PHE A 734 -30.66 -6.28 -5.46
CA PHE A 734 -31.92 -7.01 -5.39
C PHE A 734 -32.83 -6.43 -4.29
N ALA A 735 -34.07 -6.09 -4.65
CA ALA A 735 -35.16 -5.83 -3.71
C ALA A 735 -36.37 -6.67 -4.13
N ASP A 736 -37.35 -6.10 -4.84
CA ASP A 736 -38.43 -6.89 -5.46
C ASP A 736 -38.03 -7.62 -6.76
N THR A 737 -36.93 -7.19 -7.38
CA THR A 737 -36.36 -7.72 -8.61
C THR A 737 -34.86 -7.48 -8.58
N ALA A 738 -34.10 -8.29 -9.32
CA ALA A 738 -32.69 -8.00 -9.56
C ALA A 738 -32.52 -6.69 -10.33
N ALA A 739 -31.42 -5.98 -10.05
CA ALA A 739 -30.99 -4.82 -10.84
C ALA A 739 -30.71 -5.20 -12.30
N ASP A 740 -30.74 -4.21 -13.19
CA ASP A 740 -30.34 -4.42 -14.59
C ASP A 740 -28.91 -4.97 -14.64
N GLN A 741 -28.70 -6.02 -15.45
CA GLN A 741 -27.43 -6.76 -15.58
C GLN A 741 -27.00 -7.58 -14.34
N TRP A 742 -27.90 -7.75 -13.36
CA TRP A 742 -27.71 -8.64 -12.22
C TRP A 742 -28.77 -9.73 -12.19
N ARG A 743 -28.44 -10.87 -11.58
CA ARG A 743 -29.37 -12.00 -11.44
C ARG A 743 -29.08 -12.84 -10.22
N ILE A 744 -30.13 -13.48 -9.69
CA ILE A 744 -29.97 -14.57 -8.71
C ILE A 744 -29.32 -15.79 -9.37
N TRP A 745 -28.38 -16.41 -8.66
CA TRP A 745 -27.47 -17.39 -9.26
C TRP A 745 -27.04 -18.49 -8.29
N ASP A 746 -26.70 -19.64 -8.88
CA ASP A 746 -26.15 -20.82 -8.24
C ASP A 746 -24.87 -21.22 -8.98
N CYS A 747 -23.73 -21.27 -8.27
CA CYS A 747 -22.42 -21.51 -8.87
C CYS A 747 -22.31 -22.81 -9.64
N CYS A 748 -23.03 -23.82 -9.15
CA CYS A 748 -22.66 -25.20 -9.35
C CYS A 748 -23.86 -26.03 -9.82
N GLY A 749 -25.00 -25.38 -10.05
CA GLY A 749 -26.25 -26.00 -10.49
C GLY A 749 -26.80 -26.99 -9.48
N GLY A 750 -26.51 -26.79 -8.19
CA GLY A 750 -26.99 -27.66 -7.10
C GLY A 750 -28.50 -27.52 -6.88
N SER A 751 -29.05 -26.37 -7.24
CA SER A 751 -30.45 -25.98 -7.17
C SER A 751 -30.79 -24.90 -8.23
N THR A 752 -32.00 -24.37 -8.20
CA THR A 752 -32.40 -23.22 -9.02
C THR A 752 -33.03 -22.18 -8.11
N PRO A 753 -32.37 -21.04 -7.88
CA PRO A 753 -32.94 -19.92 -7.12
C PRO A 753 -34.23 -19.43 -7.75
N THR A 754 -35.16 -18.93 -6.94
CA THR A 754 -36.49 -18.46 -7.39
C THR A 754 -36.88 -17.17 -6.70
N GLU A 755 -37.58 -16.30 -7.41
CA GLU A 755 -38.27 -15.15 -6.82
C GLU A 755 -39.62 -15.60 -6.23
N GLU A 756 -39.85 -15.31 -4.95
CA GLU A 756 -41.03 -15.74 -4.20
C GLU A 756 -41.65 -14.57 -3.44
N VAL A 757 -42.97 -14.47 -3.37
CA VAL A 757 -43.63 -13.45 -2.55
C VAL A 757 -43.61 -13.89 -1.07
N ASP A 758 -43.02 -13.09 -0.16
CA ASP A 758 -42.93 -13.41 1.28
C ASP A 758 -44.12 -12.82 2.07
N ASP A 759 -44.04 -11.56 2.47
CA ASP A 759 -45.08 -10.84 3.21
C ASP A 759 -45.30 -9.42 2.68
N THR A 760 -46.20 -8.67 3.31
CA THR A 760 -46.56 -7.32 2.86
C THR A 760 -45.46 -6.28 3.07
N GLU A 761 -44.43 -6.60 3.86
CA GLU A 761 -43.32 -5.70 4.17
C GLU A 761 -42.15 -5.91 3.20
N HIS A 762 -41.84 -7.16 2.85
CA HIS A 762 -40.69 -7.55 2.01
C HIS A 762 -41.04 -7.88 0.55
N GLY A 763 -42.33 -7.90 0.17
CA GLY A 763 -42.70 -8.07 -1.24
C GLY A 763 -42.20 -9.38 -1.86
N THR A 764 -41.46 -9.27 -2.98
CA THR A 764 -40.87 -10.39 -3.71
C THR A 764 -39.40 -10.56 -3.31
N VAL A 765 -39.01 -11.75 -2.85
CA VAL A 765 -37.68 -12.03 -2.31
C VAL A 765 -36.96 -13.13 -3.10
N ALA A 766 -35.62 -13.15 -3.04
CA ALA A 766 -34.81 -14.22 -3.62
C ALA A 766 -34.77 -15.43 -2.68
N GLU A 767 -35.31 -16.58 -3.08
CA GLU A 767 -35.27 -17.82 -2.32
C GLU A 767 -34.19 -18.78 -2.84
N PHE A 768 -33.36 -19.25 -1.92
CA PHE A 768 -32.26 -20.18 -2.16
C PHE A 768 -32.48 -21.50 -1.40
N ARG A 769 -32.17 -22.63 -2.04
CA ARG A 769 -32.43 -23.98 -1.51
C ARG A 769 -31.23 -24.90 -1.71
N ILE A 770 -30.56 -25.32 -0.65
CA ILE A 770 -29.40 -26.21 -0.76
C ILE A 770 -29.84 -27.67 -0.64
N GLY A 771 -29.67 -28.42 -1.74
CA GLY A 771 -29.91 -29.86 -1.80
C GLY A 771 -28.71 -30.69 -1.35
N ALA A 772 -28.70 -31.98 -1.72
CA ALA A 772 -27.62 -32.91 -1.40
C ALA A 772 -26.31 -32.64 -2.17
N THR A 773 -26.38 -31.88 -3.27
CA THR A 773 -25.19 -31.43 -4.01
C THR A 773 -24.71 -30.11 -3.40
N PRO A 774 -23.47 -30.03 -2.88
CA PRO A 774 -22.92 -28.79 -2.37
C PRO A 774 -22.92 -27.69 -3.44
N THR A 775 -23.31 -26.48 -3.05
CA THR A 775 -23.30 -25.29 -3.89
C THR A 775 -23.14 -24.03 -3.05
N VAL A 776 -22.79 -22.91 -3.68
CA VAL A 776 -22.90 -21.55 -3.14
C VAL A 776 -23.81 -20.73 -4.06
N MET A 777 -24.57 -19.82 -3.47
CA MET A 777 -25.60 -19.06 -4.17
C MET A 777 -25.60 -17.61 -3.71
N GLY A 778 -26.12 -16.75 -4.58
CA GLY A 778 -26.15 -15.32 -4.35
C GLY A 778 -26.64 -14.55 -5.55
N ILE A 779 -26.13 -13.34 -5.71
CA ILE A 779 -26.43 -12.42 -6.81
C ILE A 779 -25.13 -12.19 -7.58
N ILE A 780 -25.21 -12.32 -8.91
CA ILE A 780 -24.07 -12.19 -9.82
C ILE A 780 -24.39 -11.18 -10.93
N ALA A 781 -23.39 -10.41 -11.33
CA ALA A 781 -23.44 -9.59 -12.52
C ALA A 781 -23.34 -10.44 -13.80
N ASP A 782 -23.88 -9.95 -14.92
CA ASP A 782 -23.69 -10.58 -16.22
C ASP A 782 -22.21 -10.55 -16.67
N ASP A 783 -21.85 -11.41 -17.61
CA ASP A 783 -20.45 -11.57 -18.06
C ASP A 783 -19.84 -10.24 -18.51
N GLY A 784 -18.74 -9.83 -17.87
CA GLY A 784 -18.04 -8.58 -18.18
C GLY A 784 -18.58 -7.34 -17.46
N HIS A 785 -19.56 -7.49 -16.57
CA HIS A 785 -20.11 -6.40 -15.77
C HIS A 785 -19.67 -6.51 -14.31
N SER A 786 -19.50 -5.36 -13.66
CA SER A 786 -19.14 -5.21 -12.26
C SER A 786 -19.59 -3.84 -11.75
N TYR A 787 -19.63 -3.67 -10.44
CA TYR A 787 -19.87 -2.40 -9.77
C TYR A 787 -18.57 -1.87 -9.15
N ASP A 788 -18.26 -0.60 -9.42
CA ASP A 788 -17.17 0.13 -8.79
C ASP A 788 -17.68 0.81 -7.52
N ALA A 789 -17.30 0.29 -6.36
CA ALA A 789 -17.65 0.85 -5.07
C ALA A 789 -16.53 1.71 -4.47
N SER A 790 -15.49 2.08 -5.24
CA SER A 790 -14.34 2.85 -4.75
C SER A 790 -14.75 4.20 -4.18
N ALA A 791 -15.76 4.84 -4.78
CA ALA A 791 -16.32 6.10 -4.28
C ALA A 791 -17.04 5.97 -2.93
N LEU A 792 -17.30 4.75 -2.48
CA LEU A 792 -17.97 4.42 -1.22
C LEU A 792 -17.02 3.77 -0.21
N LEU A 793 -15.71 3.72 -0.49
CA LEU A 793 -14.75 3.02 0.37
C LEU A 793 -14.89 3.44 1.85
N THR A 794 -14.92 4.75 2.10
CA THR A 794 -14.84 5.33 3.44
C THR A 794 -16.16 5.37 4.21
N ASN A 795 -17.31 5.33 3.53
CA ASN A 795 -18.62 5.50 4.15
C ASN A 795 -19.66 4.49 3.68
N GLY A 796 -19.30 3.54 2.83
CA GLY A 796 -20.22 2.57 2.27
C GLY A 796 -20.21 1.23 2.98
N ALA A 797 -21.25 0.45 2.71
CA ALA A 797 -21.38 -0.92 3.15
C ALA A 797 -22.11 -1.76 2.12
N VAL A 798 -21.84 -3.06 2.17
CA VAL A 798 -22.74 -4.07 1.63
C VAL A 798 -23.77 -4.37 2.71
N ARG A 799 -25.05 -4.19 2.38
CA ARG A 799 -26.17 -4.49 3.26
C ARG A 799 -27.13 -5.46 2.60
N PHE A 800 -27.66 -6.39 3.38
CA PHE A 800 -28.74 -7.26 2.92
C PHE A 800 -29.61 -7.70 4.08
N GLU A 801 -30.85 -8.07 3.78
CA GLU A 801 -31.73 -8.73 4.70
C GLU A 801 -31.82 -10.22 4.38
N MET A 802 -31.85 -11.04 5.41
CA MET A 802 -31.89 -12.50 5.27
C MET A 802 -32.83 -13.14 6.28
N LYS A 803 -33.57 -14.16 5.80
CA LYS A 803 -34.44 -15.01 6.61
C LYS A 803 -34.21 -16.48 6.33
N VAL A 804 -33.80 -17.23 7.34
CA VAL A 804 -33.64 -18.68 7.23
C VAL A 804 -34.98 -19.37 7.51
N SER A 805 -35.61 -19.91 6.48
CA SER A 805 -36.86 -20.68 6.61
C SER A 805 -36.62 -22.09 7.15
N SER A 806 -35.51 -22.71 6.75
CA SER A 806 -35.07 -24.03 7.22
C SER A 806 -33.56 -24.00 7.44
N MET A 807 -33.12 -24.39 8.64
CA MET A 807 -31.69 -24.55 8.93
C MET A 807 -31.08 -25.71 8.14
N PRO A 808 -29.76 -25.70 7.89
CA PRO A 808 -29.05 -26.88 7.39
C PRO A 808 -29.25 -28.08 8.32
N ASN A 809 -29.15 -29.29 7.76
CA ASN A 809 -29.21 -30.54 8.53
C ASN A 809 -28.11 -30.60 9.61
N ASP A 810 -26.95 -29.99 9.33
CA ASP A 810 -25.94 -29.70 10.35
C ASP A 810 -26.20 -28.34 10.97
N SER A 811 -26.80 -28.33 12.16
CA SER A 811 -27.10 -27.09 12.89
C SER A 811 -25.87 -26.36 13.43
N THR A 812 -24.66 -26.91 13.24
CA THR A 812 -23.39 -26.26 13.62
C THR A 812 -22.66 -25.65 12.42
N ALA A 813 -23.21 -25.77 11.22
CA ALA A 813 -22.63 -25.19 10.01
C ALA A 813 -22.52 -23.66 10.14
N PRO A 814 -21.32 -23.08 10.01
CA PRO A 814 -21.18 -21.63 10.04
C PRO A 814 -21.82 -21.03 8.78
N TRP A 815 -22.50 -19.90 8.95
CA TRP A 815 -23.01 -19.10 7.84
C TRP A 815 -21.95 -18.09 7.41
N LEU A 816 -21.74 -18.00 6.11
CA LEU A 816 -20.70 -17.20 5.50
C LEU A 816 -21.31 -16.17 4.56
N PHE A 817 -20.74 -14.97 4.61
CA PHE A 817 -20.84 -13.94 3.60
C PHE A 817 -19.57 -14.00 2.75
N LYS A 818 -19.72 -14.04 1.43
CA LYS A 818 -18.60 -13.97 0.50
C LYS A 818 -18.89 -12.98 -0.61
N ILE A 819 -17.89 -12.18 -0.94
CA ILE A 819 -17.94 -11.18 -1.99
C ILE A 819 -16.71 -11.30 -2.88
N GLU A 820 -16.88 -11.14 -4.18
CA GLU A 820 -15.82 -11.32 -5.18
C GLU A 820 -15.81 -10.17 -6.20
N SER A 821 -14.61 -9.88 -6.69
CA SER A 821 -14.38 -8.98 -7.82
C SER A 821 -14.21 -9.75 -9.12
N ILE A 822 -14.28 -9.06 -10.25
CA ILE A 822 -14.36 -9.67 -11.59
C ILE A 822 -13.34 -10.80 -11.80
N GLY A 823 -13.84 -11.96 -12.25
CA GLY A 823 -13.02 -13.15 -12.48
C GLY A 823 -12.46 -13.83 -11.22
N ALA A 824 -12.98 -13.48 -10.03
CA ALA A 824 -12.44 -13.88 -8.73
C ALA A 824 -10.97 -13.47 -8.56
N SER A 825 -10.58 -12.31 -9.12
CA SER A 825 -9.25 -11.72 -8.96
C SER A 825 -8.92 -11.49 -7.48
N THR A 826 -9.92 -11.05 -6.72
CA THR A 826 -9.91 -10.95 -5.26
C THR A 826 -11.26 -11.44 -4.71
N ALA A 827 -11.25 -11.92 -3.47
CA ALA A 827 -12.45 -12.37 -2.77
C ALA A 827 -12.25 -12.27 -1.26
N VAL A 828 -13.32 -11.90 -0.56
CA VAL A 828 -13.37 -11.88 0.91
C VAL A 828 -14.48 -12.79 1.37
N GLU A 829 -14.17 -13.65 2.35
CA GLU A 829 -15.11 -14.57 2.98
C GLU A 829 -15.07 -14.35 4.49
N LEU A 830 -16.22 -13.98 5.06
CA LEU A 830 -16.39 -13.69 6.48
C LEU A 830 -17.56 -14.50 7.05
N PRO A 831 -17.54 -14.87 8.34
CA PRO A 831 -18.74 -15.38 8.97
C PRO A 831 -19.82 -14.29 9.00
N ILE A 832 -21.10 -14.66 8.84
CA ILE A 832 -22.21 -13.69 8.90
C ILE A 832 -22.20 -12.92 10.23
N SER A 833 -21.78 -13.56 11.32
CA SER A 833 -21.61 -12.94 12.63
C SER A 833 -20.52 -11.85 12.70
N ALA A 834 -19.73 -11.64 11.64
CA ALA A 834 -18.77 -10.53 11.54
C ALA A 834 -19.40 -9.24 11.00
N SER A 835 -20.70 -9.24 10.65
CA SER A 835 -21.43 -8.01 10.34
C SER A 835 -21.49 -7.08 11.56
N LEU A 836 -21.82 -5.80 11.36
CA LEU A 836 -21.98 -4.82 12.46
C LEU A 836 -23.03 -5.27 13.50
N GLU A 837 -24.03 -6.05 13.10
CA GLU A 837 -25.06 -6.60 13.98
C GLU A 837 -24.55 -7.77 14.83
N GLY A 838 -23.45 -8.43 14.44
CA GLY A 838 -22.72 -9.38 15.28
C GLY A 838 -23.45 -10.68 15.62
N ALA A 839 -24.39 -11.15 14.78
CA ALA A 839 -25.25 -12.29 15.08
C ALA A 839 -25.38 -13.29 13.92
N ASP A 840 -25.50 -14.58 14.22
CA ASP A 840 -25.85 -15.59 13.22
C ASP A 840 -27.35 -15.54 12.83
N PRO A 841 -27.74 -16.10 11.68
CA PRO A 841 -29.15 -16.21 11.28
C PRO A 841 -30.01 -17.06 12.23
N VAL A 842 -31.19 -16.55 12.57
CA VAL A 842 -32.20 -17.19 13.41
C VAL A 842 -33.34 -17.69 12.54
N GLN A 843 -33.72 -18.95 12.73
CA GLN A 843 -34.75 -19.58 11.91
C GLN A 843 -36.10 -18.86 12.05
N GLY A 844 -36.64 -18.39 10.92
CA GLY A 844 -37.96 -17.77 10.81
C GLY A 844 -38.00 -16.27 11.03
N GLU A 845 -36.86 -15.64 11.35
CA GLU A 845 -36.74 -14.20 11.58
C GLU A 845 -36.02 -13.53 10.39
N TRP A 846 -36.46 -12.33 10.02
CA TRP A 846 -35.72 -11.46 9.12
C TRP A 846 -34.66 -10.71 9.95
N GLN A 847 -33.42 -10.71 9.46
CA GLN A 847 -32.30 -10.01 10.07
C GLN A 847 -31.55 -9.22 8.99
N THR A 848 -31.06 -8.05 9.38
CA THR A 848 -30.19 -7.21 8.56
C THR A 848 -28.74 -7.56 8.85
N TYR A 849 -27.91 -7.54 7.81
CA TYR A 849 -26.48 -7.75 7.88
C TYR A 849 -25.76 -6.63 7.13
N THR A 850 -24.84 -5.96 7.81
CA THR A 850 -24.08 -4.83 7.27
C THR A 850 -22.58 -5.11 7.36
N PHE A 851 -21.89 -5.05 6.21
CA PHE A 851 -20.44 -5.19 6.08
C PHE A 851 -19.84 -3.92 5.48
N PRO A 852 -19.07 -3.11 6.25
CA PRO A 852 -18.43 -1.92 5.72
C PRO A 852 -17.51 -2.23 4.53
N LEU A 853 -17.54 -1.40 3.48
CA LEU A 853 -16.66 -1.57 2.32
C LEU A 853 -15.18 -1.43 2.70
N GLN A 854 -14.85 -0.54 3.64
CA GLN A 854 -13.52 -0.43 4.22
C GLN A 854 -13.03 -1.77 4.81
N THR A 855 -13.83 -2.43 5.65
CA THR A 855 -13.48 -3.73 6.22
C THR A 855 -13.25 -4.79 5.14
N LEU A 856 -14.04 -4.79 4.07
CA LEU A 856 -13.88 -5.72 2.95
C LEU A 856 -12.62 -5.41 2.13
N PHE A 857 -12.34 -4.13 1.88
CA PHE A 857 -11.13 -3.68 1.22
C PHE A 857 -9.86 -4.06 2.01
N ASP A 858 -9.88 -3.86 3.33
CA ASP A 858 -8.79 -4.21 4.24
C ASP A 858 -8.57 -5.72 4.29
N ALA A 859 -9.65 -6.50 4.24
CA ALA A 859 -9.61 -7.96 4.12
C ALA A 859 -9.12 -8.45 2.74
N GLY A 860 -8.90 -7.56 1.76
CA GLY A 860 -8.26 -7.85 0.48
C GLY A 860 -9.18 -7.81 -0.74
N LEU A 861 -10.41 -7.31 -0.62
CA LEU A 861 -11.33 -7.15 -1.74
C LEU A 861 -10.94 -5.96 -2.63
N ASP A 862 -10.93 -6.15 -3.94
CA ASP A 862 -10.88 -5.07 -4.93
C ASP A 862 -12.29 -4.50 -5.14
N ILE A 863 -12.61 -3.44 -4.41
CA ILE A 863 -13.95 -2.85 -4.44
C ILE A 863 -14.28 -2.13 -5.75
N SER A 864 -13.30 -1.93 -6.65
CA SER A 864 -13.51 -1.26 -7.95
C SER A 864 -14.22 -2.14 -8.98
N ALA A 865 -14.34 -3.44 -8.71
CA ALA A 865 -14.85 -4.40 -9.70
C ALA A 865 -15.71 -5.51 -9.07
N ILE A 866 -16.55 -5.18 -8.07
CA ILE A 866 -17.42 -6.15 -7.39
C ILE A 866 -18.42 -6.75 -8.38
N ASN A 867 -18.46 -8.08 -8.51
CA ASN A 867 -19.36 -8.72 -9.47
C ASN A 867 -20.14 -9.92 -8.90
N VAL A 868 -19.86 -10.34 -7.66
CA VAL A 868 -20.59 -11.42 -6.99
C VAL A 868 -20.77 -11.14 -5.51
N ILE A 869 -21.98 -11.33 -4.98
CA ILE A 869 -22.27 -11.38 -3.55
C ILE A 869 -22.99 -12.69 -3.20
N MET A 870 -22.49 -13.41 -2.21
CA MET A 870 -22.97 -14.73 -1.81
C MET A 870 -23.21 -14.82 -0.31
N MET A 871 -24.28 -15.52 0.06
CA MET A 871 -24.65 -15.80 1.44
C MET A 871 -25.00 -17.28 1.52
N PHE A 872 -24.24 -18.07 2.28
CA PHE A 872 -24.40 -19.53 2.28
C PHE A 872 -23.86 -20.18 3.57
N PRO A 873 -24.38 -21.34 4.00
CA PRO A 873 -23.72 -22.18 5.00
C PRO A 873 -22.44 -22.78 4.40
N ALA A 874 -21.39 -22.94 5.22
CA ALA A 874 -20.09 -23.41 4.79
C ALA A 874 -20.13 -24.61 3.82
N TRP A 875 -19.20 -24.61 2.87
CA TRP A 875 -19.17 -25.55 1.76
C TRP A 875 -19.33 -27.00 2.21
N GLY A 876 -20.32 -27.68 1.63
CA GLY A 876 -20.63 -29.09 1.93
C GLY A 876 -21.43 -29.33 3.21
N GLN A 877 -21.79 -28.29 3.97
CA GLN A 877 -22.57 -28.40 5.21
C GLN A 877 -23.99 -27.83 5.10
N GLY A 878 -24.34 -27.24 3.95
CA GLY A 878 -25.62 -26.55 3.75
C GLY A 878 -26.84 -27.44 3.42
N GLU A 879 -26.70 -28.77 3.30
CA GLU A 879 -27.82 -29.63 2.87
C GLU A 879 -29.06 -29.43 3.75
N GLY A 880 -30.21 -29.12 3.12
CA GLY A 880 -31.49 -28.90 3.82
C GLY A 880 -31.78 -27.43 4.15
N ALA A 881 -30.81 -26.52 3.93
CA ALA A 881 -31.01 -25.09 4.14
C ALA A 881 -31.99 -24.50 3.11
N VAL A 882 -32.92 -23.68 3.60
CA VAL A 882 -33.79 -22.83 2.78
C VAL A 882 -33.78 -21.44 3.38
N TYR A 883 -33.41 -20.44 2.60
CA TYR A 883 -33.30 -19.06 3.07
C TYR A 883 -33.74 -18.09 1.97
N ARG A 884 -34.16 -16.92 2.42
CA ARG A 884 -34.66 -15.82 1.60
C ARG A 884 -33.78 -14.61 1.82
N ILE A 885 -33.56 -13.84 0.77
CA ILE A 885 -32.76 -12.62 0.78
C ILE A 885 -33.57 -11.51 0.13
N ASP A 886 -33.48 -10.32 0.70
CA ASP A 886 -34.08 -9.10 0.19
C ASP A 886 -33.17 -7.90 0.47
N ASN A 887 -33.45 -6.74 -0.15
CA ASN A 887 -32.77 -5.47 0.07
C ASN A 887 -31.23 -5.58 0.05
N VAL A 888 -30.69 -6.28 -0.96
CA VAL A 888 -29.25 -6.39 -1.18
C VAL A 888 -28.76 -5.11 -1.86
N GLU A 889 -27.93 -4.35 -1.16
CA GLU A 889 -27.42 -3.08 -1.61
C GLU A 889 -25.93 -2.90 -1.30
N ILE A 890 -25.25 -2.14 -2.14
CA ILE A 890 -23.95 -1.54 -1.86
C ILE A 890 -24.21 -0.05 -1.86
N ALA A 891 -24.14 0.62 -0.71
CA ALA A 891 -24.51 2.03 -0.60
C ALA A 891 -23.79 2.71 0.59
N ALA A 892 -23.80 4.04 0.63
CA ALA A 892 -23.40 4.80 1.82
C ALA A 892 -24.22 4.37 3.06
N GLN A 893 -23.54 4.24 4.21
CA GLN A 893 -24.08 3.80 5.50
C GLN A 893 -25.07 4.79 6.12
#